data_AF-A0A8J4U1G1-F1
#
_entry.id   AF-A0A8J4U1G1-F1
#
_cell.length_a   1.000
_cell.length_b   1.000
_cell.length_c   1.000
_cell.angle_alpha   90.00
_cell.angle_beta   90.00
_cell.angle_gamma   90.00
#
_symmetry.space_group_name_H-M   'P 1'
#
loop_
_entity.id
_entity.type
_entity.pdbx_description
1 polymer ?
#
loop_
_entity_poly.entity_id
_entity_poly.type
_entity_poly.pdbx_seq_one_letter_code
_entity_poly.pdbx_strand_id
1 'polypeptide(L)'
;MDEFNITVKDLLEKILHSQSNELLSEFIERLFDKVECPEQHTKIQDSEVEEYVLQLWNWAVTRNVGSSINEQQRAKVRHIACRLLYLCQPENPSENTISKQILMAIKTGRTWLDCKNPKLADVFFSQATTSLKTLYCRRVSQKDEIDDNLPKGDAEKDLLRVLSYKAESALAQENQQEAVSCVDECKKILLRLPNETGYLSLICYKFGVNTYNQEKLEDSSFWLSQSYNIGKLNPTYCPGPEIQAKVLRLLAKVYLELDNQKYQDKALHAVSLANKECLHPAGIYLKIHILLKCGTSDEVVKTGLKELLDSEVQLHVCLSTVKLLIAEDREILAFDFLKTVSQHFESSPEVGTALLLHIELLLKRGKELLAKQKIEDAITGHYKGRQLLPQNLTSLHLLLWDRAAKNIEAKNYYEAVQWYNYSLSFYKAGELDQNLSKLQRNRASCFLYLQQLDKAKEAISDALKCDPNNIFTHFTIYKIAVLENNIENAAEAIEELCLLAQMPVAIEDRVLVTENAAGNLLSLAAQIALDNKQQDTARKALERFCEVSHDVVQVLTALRCLVRLVLLAMENAYEENRDVCLDALLLYLKMAFKNVSEPRNAPAQGEFFCSDEANWFRRIAWNTALQCGGSSVRMRDFFLLCYQLSELCVQDRGVLMGQKTCLLMIAAACLDICCTTPQTEQQTEVLAQALEHIQICWEVWGVLKATGEYAKDPTETLLLLYEFEARAKLNDPKLETVFMSILELHNLDTKILETAATLAMKPPAYFPVVCKKALTIALSLHKQGPQADLERCIYCLHTLIQLSLPSGVCEVEAHILEEMWGYYEEALSIISAAADDFPEVEILWLLTRAWNTGILLYSLSQFAEAEKWCGLGISFLQHLGSMQDIYQTQ
;
A
#
# COMPACT_ATOMS: atom_id res chain seq x y z
N MET A 1 53.06 13.96 51.00
CA MET A 1 52.60 15.37 51.10
C MET A 1 52.81 16.09 49.77
N ASP A 2 54.02 16.03 49.21
CA ASP A 2 54.36 16.80 47.99
C ASP A 2 53.66 16.31 46.72
N GLU A 3 53.51 15.01 46.50
CA GLU A 3 52.93 14.48 45.26
C GLU A 3 51.44 14.83 45.07
N PHE A 4 50.67 14.88 46.17
CA PHE A 4 49.27 15.32 46.14
C PHE A 4 49.16 16.81 45.81
N ASN A 5 49.96 17.64 46.49
CA ASN A 5 49.93 19.09 46.29
C ASN A 5 50.39 19.47 44.87
N ILE A 6 51.45 18.84 44.36
CA ILE A 6 51.95 19.04 42.99
C ILE A 6 50.89 18.65 41.95
N THR A 7 50.23 17.50 42.13
CA THR A 7 49.21 17.01 41.19
C THR A 7 47.97 17.91 41.20
N VAL A 8 47.52 18.36 42.37
CA VAL A 8 46.37 19.28 42.51
C VAL A 8 46.69 20.62 41.85
N LYS A 9 47.88 21.18 42.08
CA LYS A 9 48.33 22.43 41.47
C LYS A 9 48.42 22.35 39.94
N ASP A 10 49.02 21.29 39.40
CA ASP A 10 49.12 21.03 37.96
C ASP A 10 47.73 20.91 37.29
N LEU A 11 46.80 20.19 37.93
CA LEU A 11 45.42 20.07 37.44
C LEU A 11 44.64 21.39 37.53
N LEU A 12 44.84 22.19 38.59
CA LEU A 12 44.21 23.51 38.73
C LEU A 12 44.68 24.48 37.64
N GLU A 13 45.98 24.52 37.35
CA GLU A 13 46.53 25.35 36.28
C GLU A 13 46.01 24.93 34.90
N LYS A 14 45.93 23.61 34.64
CA LYS A 14 45.37 23.05 33.39
C LYS A 14 43.90 23.40 33.20
N ILE A 15 43.10 23.37 34.27
CA ILE A 15 41.67 23.74 34.21
C ILE A 15 41.50 25.23 33.92
N LEU A 16 42.31 26.11 34.54
CA LEU A 16 42.20 27.56 34.37
C LEU A 16 42.70 28.06 33.00
N HIS A 17 43.60 27.33 32.32
CA HIS A 17 44.21 27.73 31.04
C HIS A 17 43.74 26.93 29.82
N SER A 18 42.90 25.90 29.99
CA SER A 18 42.39 25.07 28.89
C SER A 18 41.42 25.82 27.97
N GLN A 19 41.60 25.70 26.65
CA GLN A 19 40.68 26.20 25.61
C GLN A 19 39.82 25.11 24.97
N SER A 20 40.03 23.83 25.33
CA SER A 20 39.36 22.65 24.75
C SER A 20 38.33 22.07 25.71
N ASN A 21 37.07 21.95 25.28
CA ASN A 21 35.96 21.46 26.12
C ASN A 21 36.08 19.98 26.50
N GLU A 22 36.64 19.12 25.64
CA GLU A 22 36.77 17.67 25.91
C GLU A 22 37.86 17.39 26.95
N LEU A 23 39.03 18.02 26.82
CA LEU A 23 40.13 17.89 27.79
C LEU A 23 39.77 18.52 29.14
N LEU A 24 38.99 19.60 29.13
CA LEU A 24 38.51 20.26 30.34
C LEU A 24 37.62 19.34 31.18
N SER A 25 36.74 18.56 30.55
CA SER A 25 35.91 17.58 31.27
C SER A 25 36.74 16.52 31.97
N GLU A 26 37.74 15.97 31.28
CA GLU A 26 38.63 14.95 31.85
C GLU A 26 39.44 15.49 33.05
N PHE A 27 39.97 16.71 32.95
CA PHE A 27 40.70 17.32 34.05
C PHE A 27 39.81 17.61 35.26
N ILE A 28 38.56 18.04 35.05
CA ILE A 28 37.60 18.26 36.13
C ILE A 28 37.27 16.94 36.84
N GLU A 29 37.03 15.85 36.11
CA GLU A 29 36.74 14.53 36.72
C GLU A 29 37.93 14.01 37.51
N ARG A 30 39.14 14.04 36.93
CA ARG A 30 40.36 13.60 37.62
C ARG A 30 40.62 14.40 38.90
N LEU A 31 40.40 15.72 38.87
CA LEU A 31 40.57 16.57 40.05
C LEU A 31 39.46 16.31 41.08
N PHE A 32 38.24 16.07 40.64
CA PHE A 32 37.09 15.73 41.51
C PHE A 32 37.36 14.43 42.28
N ASP A 33 37.71 13.35 41.58
CA ASP A 33 38.02 12.05 42.20
C ASP A 33 39.18 12.15 43.19
N LYS A 34 40.20 12.95 42.86
CA LYS A 34 41.38 13.12 43.72
C LYS A 34 41.05 13.87 45.01
N VAL A 35 40.17 14.86 44.95
CA VAL A 35 39.76 15.66 46.11
C VAL A 35 38.72 14.95 46.99
N GLU A 36 37.91 14.06 46.40
CA GLU A 36 36.91 13.26 47.13
C GLU A 36 37.51 12.00 47.78
N CYS A 37 38.72 11.59 47.40
CA CYS A 37 39.39 10.40 47.93
C CYS A 37 39.68 10.51 49.45
N PRO A 38 39.12 9.62 50.30
CA PRO A 38 39.20 9.73 51.77
C PRO A 38 40.63 9.59 52.35
N GLU A 39 41.52 8.91 51.64
CA GLU A 39 42.86 8.52 52.13
C GLU A 39 43.86 9.69 52.18
N GLN A 40 43.49 10.89 51.70
CA GLN A 40 44.42 12.01 51.48
C GLN A 40 43.98 13.32 52.17
N HIS A 41 43.20 13.25 53.26
CA HIS A 41 42.81 14.43 54.07
C HIS A 41 43.93 14.95 54.99
N THR A 42 45.05 15.37 54.41
CA THR A 42 46.09 16.15 55.12
C THR A 42 45.89 17.65 54.87
N LYS A 43 45.99 18.47 55.92
CA LYS A 43 45.90 19.94 55.81
C LYS A 43 46.97 20.45 54.83
N ILE A 44 46.56 21.30 53.88
CA ILE A 44 47.47 21.92 52.91
C ILE A 44 47.87 23.29 53.50
N GLN A 45 49.15 23.50 53.76
CA GLN A 45 49.68 24.80 54.21
C GLN A 45 50.47 25.46 53.07
N ASP A 46 49.77 25.81 51.99
CA ASP A 46 50.36 26.43 50.81
C ASP A 46 49.51 27.64 50.39
N SER A 47 50.11 28.83 50.48
CA SER A 47 49.44 30.11 50.18
C SER A 47 49.11 30.27 48.70
N GLU A 48 49.84 29.61 47.80
CA GLU A 48 49.59 29.68 46.35
C GLU A 48 48.35 28.86 45.98
N VAL A 49 48.13 27.73 46.65
CA VAL A 49 46.94 26.88 46.44
C VAL A 49 45.66 27.59 46.85
N GLU A 50 45.68 28.38 47.94
CA GLU A 50 44.53 29.20 48.34
C GLU A 50 44.16 30.23 47.24
N GLU A 51 45.14 30.84 46.60
CA GLU A 51 44.92 31.77 45.49
C GLU A 51 44.30 31.06 44.28
N TYR A 52 44.84 29.89 43.88
CA TYR A 52 44.26 29.08 42.81
C TYR A 52 42.83 28.62 43.10
N VAL A 53 42.51 28.29 44.37
CA VAL A 53 41.15 27.91 44.78
C VAL A 53 40.16 29.06 44.62
N LEU A 54 40.56 30.29 44.97
CA LEU A 54 39.74 31.48 44.80
C LEU A 54 39.57 31.85 43.32
N GLN A 55 40.62 31.68 42.50
CA GLN A 55 40.53 31.84 41.05
C GLN A 55 39.59 30.82 40.43
N LEU A 56 39.68 29.54 40.83
CA LEU A 56 38.79 28.46 40.38
C LEU A 56 37.33 28.73 40.78
N TRP A 57 37.10 29.19 42.02
CA TRP A 57 35.77 29.58 42.49
C TRP A 57 35.18 30.72 41.65
N ASN A 58 35.95 31.78 41.42
CA ASN A 58 35.51 32.92 40.63
C ASN A 58 35.25 32.50 39.17
N TRP A 59 36.10 31.66 38.60
CA TRP A 59 35.91 31.07 37.28
C TRP A 59 34.54 30.36 37.20
N ALA A 60 34.23 29.46 38.14
CA ALA A 60 32.93 28.76 38.21
C ALA A 60 31.71 29.65 38.53
N VAL A 61 31.92 30.91 38.94
CA VAL A 61 30.86 31.87 39.27
C VAL A 61 30.60 32.87 38.11
N THR A 62 31.59 33.15 37.26
CA THR A 62 31.44 34.08 36.13
C THR A 62 30.44 33.58 35.07
N ARG A 63 29.57 34.48 34.58
CA ARG A 63 28.50 34.16 33.60
C ARG A 63 29.02 33.68 32.24
N ASN A 64 30.29 33.98 31.89
CA ASN A 64 30.89 33.63 30.59
C ASN A 64 31.23 32.13 30.44
N VAL A 65 31.18 31.35 31.52
CA VAL A 65 31.44 29.88 31.51
C VAL A 65 30.19 29.08 31.12
N GLY A 66 29.05 29.75 30.90
CA GLY A 66 27.79 29.12 30.52
C GLY A 66 27.84 28.29 29.24
N SER A 67 28.80 28.55 28.35
CA SER A 67 29.00 27.84 27.08
C SER A 67 30.09 26.76 27.12
N SER A 68 30.96 26.70 28.14
CA SER A 68 32.12 25.79 28.17
C SER A 68 31.97 24.58 29.09
N ILE A 69 31.15 24.66 30.15
CA ILE A 69 30.87 23.51 31.04
C ILE A 69 29.37 23.39 31.36
N ASN A 70 28.89 22.15 31.48
CA ASN A 70 27.51 21.85 31.85
C ASN A 70 27.25 22.08 33.36
N GLU A 71 25.99 22.02 33.79
CA GLU A 71 25.60 22.32 35.18
C GLU A 71 26.22 21.36 36.20
N GLN A 72 26.36 20.07 35.86
CA GLN A 72 26.99 19.08 36.73
C GLN A 72 28.50 19.33 36.89
N GLN A 73 29.21 19.64 35.81
CA GLN A 73 30.63 20.01 35.84
C GLN A 73 30.83 21.29 36.65
N ARG A 74 29.94 22.27 36.52
CA ARG A 74 29.96 23.49 37.35
C ARG A 74 29.78 23.16 38.84
N ALA A 75 28.89 22.23 39.17
CA ALA A 75 28.71 21.75 40.55
C ALA A 75 29.97 21.05 41.07
N LYS A 76 30.64 20.22 40.25
CA LYS A 76 31.93 19.58 40.58
C LYS A 76 33.05 20.58 40.81
N VAL A 77 33.18 21.61 39.97
CA VAL A 77 34.21 22.64 40.16
C VAL A 77 33.98 23.44 41.44
N ARG A 78 32.72 23.80 41.74
CA ARG A 78 32.35 24.45 43.02
C ARG A 78 32.56 23.53 44.22
N HIS A 79 32.34 22.23 44.06
CA HIS A 79 32.64 21.20 45.06
C HIS A 79 34.14 21.21 45.37
N ILE A 80 34.99 21.06 44.35
CA ILE A 80 36.45 21.03 44.47
C ILE A 80 36.94 22.29 45.16
N ALA A 81 36.57 23.47 44.66
CA ALA A 81 37.00 24.75 45.22
C ALA A 81 36.58 24.91 46.70
N CYS A 82 35.34 24.54 47.03
CA CYS A 82 34.86 24.60 48.41
C CYS A 82 35.62 23.62 49.31
N ARG A 83 35.85 22.38 48.86
CA ARG A 83 36.53 21.35 49.65
C ARG A 83 38.00 21.68 49.89
N LEU A 84 38.70 22.16 48.86
CA LEU A 84 40.08 22.63 48.97
C LEU A 84 40.20 23.83 49.93
N LEU A 85 39.24 24.76 49.93
CA LEU A 85 39.24 25.87 50.90
C LEU A 85 39.14 25.39 52.36
N TYR A 86 38.37 24.33 52.64
CA TYR A 86 38.33 23.72 53.98
C TYR A 86 39.65 22.99 54.32
N LEU A 87 40.36 22.45 53.34
CA LEU A 87 41.65 21.76 53.53
C LEU A 87 42.83 22.74 53.71
N CYS A 88 42.77 23.93 53.11
CA CYS A 88 43.76 25.00 53.26
C CYS A 88 43.60 25.83 54.55
N GLN A 89 42.70 25.44 55.45
CA GLN A 89 42.33 26.24 56.61
C GLN A 89 43.47 26.33 57.66
N PRO A 90 43.86 27.55 58.10
CA PRO A 90 44.80 27.72 59.21
C PRO A 90 44.17 27.30 60.55
N GLU A 91 44.98 26.94 61.55
CA GLU A 91 44.49 26.42 62.84
C GLU A 91 43.51 27.37 63.56
N ASN A 92 43.60 28.67 63.31
CA ASN A 92 42.64 29.69 63.72
C ASN A 92 42.17 30.52 62.50
N PRO A 93 41.09 30.14 61.81
CA PRO A 93 40.61 30.90 60.65
C PRO A 93 40.10 32.29 61.05
N SER A 94 40.30 33.30 60.20
CA SER A 94 39.70 34.62 60.40
C SER A 94 38.18 34.59 60.20
N GLU A 95 37.45 35.56 60.74
CA GLU A 95 36.00 35.70 60.52
C GLU A 95 35.64 35.82 59.04
N ASN A 96 36.49 36.50 58.26
CA ASN A 96 36.34 36.62 56.81
C ASN A 96 36.53 35.26 56.11
N THR A 97 37.49 34.45 56.55
CA THR A 97 37.69 33.07 56.05
C THR A 97 36.47 32.20 56.33
N ILE A 98 35.90 32.26 57.54
CA ILE A 98 34.70 31.51 57.90
C ILE A 98 33.49 32.00 57.08
N SER A 99 33.35 33.31 56.85
CA SER A 99 32.29 33.89 56.04
C SER A 99 32.37 33.43 54.57
N LYS A 100 33.58 33.37 53.98
CA LYS A 100 33.82 32.79 52.65
C LYS A 100 33.46 31.31 52.59
N GLN A 101 33.84 30.53 53.62
CA GLN A 101 33.51 29.11 53.72
C GLN A 101 31.99 28.87 53.77
N ILE A 102 31.24 29.70 54.52
CA ILE A 102 29.78 29.64 54.58
C ILE A 102 29.18 29.95 53.20
N LEU A 103 29.59 31.07 52.59
CA LEU A 103 29.10 31.48 51.27
C LEU A 103 29.35 30.41 50.20
N MET A 104 30.56 29.84 50.17
CA MET A 104 30.95 28.82 49.22
C MET A 104 30.16 27.53 49.46
N ALA A 105 30.06 27.07 50.71
CA ALA A 105 29.31 25.87 51.05
C ALA A 105 27.82 25.98 50.71
N ILE A 106 27.17 27.13 51.01
CA ILE A 106 25.76 27.38 50.65
C ILE A 106 25.57 27.32 49.14
N LYS A 107 26.43 28.01 48.37
CA LYS A 107 26.31 28.07 46.91
C LYS A 107 26.62 26.74 46.24
N THR A 108 27.61 25.99 46.74
CA THR A 108 27.95 24.64 46.26
C THR A 108 26.83 23.65 46.54
N GLY A 109 26.29 23.65 47.76
CA GLY A 109 25.14 22.82 48.12
C GLY A 109 23.93 23.13 47.24
N ARG A 110 23.64 24.43 47.00
CA ARG A 110 22.56 24.84 46.11
C ARG A 110 22.74 24.30 44.68
N THR A 111 23.94 24.39 44.12
CA THR A 111 24.19 23.87 42.77
C THR A 111 24.01 22.36 42.66
N TRP A 112 24.34 21.60 43.71
CA TRP A 112 24.09 20.17 43.74
C TRP A 112 22.60 19.84 43.82
N LEU A 113 21.82 20.62 44.56
CA LEU A 113 20.35 20.51 44.55
C LEU A 113 19.75 20.81 43.17
N ASP A 114 20.23 21.86 42.50
CA ASP A 114 19.77 22.20 41.15
C ASP A 114 20.12 21.06 40.16
N CYS A 115 21.25 20.38 40.34
CA CYS A 115 21.64 19.18 39.60
C CYS A 115 20.93 17.88 40.04
N LYS A 116 19.94 17.97 40.93
CA LYS A 116 19.18 16.83 41.50
C LYS A 116 20.05 15.79 42.24
N ASN A 117 21.15 16.21 42.87
CA ASN A 117 22.00 15.34 43.69
C ASN A 117 22.01 15.79 45.17
N PRO A 118 20.96 15.45 45.95
CA PRO A 118 20.77 15.97 47.31
C PRO A 118 21.78 15.41 48.32
N LYS A 119 22.28 14.18 48.12
CA LYS A 119 23.26 13.55 49.02
C LYS A 119 24.58 14.33 49.09
N LEU A 120 25.10 14.76 47.94
CA LEU A 120 26.31 15.59 47.89
C LEU A 120 26.05 16.99 48.45
N ALA A 121 24.84 17.54 48.27
CA ALA A 121 24.47 18.84 48.80
C ALA A 121 24.48 18.88 50.34
N ASP A 122 23.99 17.81 50.99
CA ASP A 122 23.88 17.73 52.47
C ASP A 122 25.22 17.83 53.19
N VAL A 123 26.29 17.32 52.58
CA VAL A 123 27.65 17.42 53.12
C VAL A 123 28.04 18.90 53.26
N PHE A 124 27.78 19.71 52.23
CA PHE A 124 28.08 21.14 52.24
C PHE A 124 27.14 21.92 53.14
N PHE A 125 25.85 21.57 53.22
CA PHE A 125 24.94 22.24 54.16
C PHE A 125 25.29 21.94 55.62
N SER A 126 25.77 20.74 55.92
CA SER A 126 26.24 20.37 57.26
C SER A 126 27.53 21.10 57.63
N GLN A 127 28.46 21.24 56.67
CA GLN A 127 29.66 22.08 56.81
C GLN A 127 29.28 23.55 57.02
N ALA A 128 28.39 24.12 56.20
CA ALA A 128 27.89 25.48 56.36
C ALA A 128 27.24 25.71 57.74
N THR A 129 26.43 24.76 58.21
CA THR A 129 25.81 24.81 59.55
C THR A 129 26.86 24.81 60.66
N THR A 130 27.93 24.03 60.51
CA THR A 130 29.02 23.94 61.49
C THR A 130 29.84 25.23 61.50
N SER A 131 30.18 25.75 60.33
CA SER A 131 30.87 27.04 60.16
C SER A 131 30.05 28.21 60.68
N LEU A 132 28.73 28.22 60.46
CA LEU A 132 27.78 29.19 61.03
C LEU A 132 27.74 29.12 62.56
N LYS A 133 27.71 27.92 63.16
CA LYS A 133 27.79 27.73 64.62
C LYS A 133 29.10 28.27 65.19
N THR A 134 30.23 27.98 64.54
CA THR A 134 31.56 28.49 64.94
C THR A 134 31.64 30.01 64.85
N LEU A 135 31.12 30.60 63.77
CA LEU A 135 31.01 32.05 63.59
C LEU A 135 30.13 32.68 64.67
N TYR A 136 28.99 32.06 64.98
CA TYR A 136 28.08 32.51 66.02
C TYR A 136 28.71 32.47 67.42
N CYS A 137 29.32 31.34 67.80
CA CYS A 137 30.03 31.20 69.08
C CYS A 137 31.14 32.26 69.23
N ARG A 138 31.91 32.51 68.17
CA ARG A 138 33.00 33.51 68.21
C ARG A 138 32.50 34.94 68.37
N ARG A 139 31.40 35.29 67.67
CA ARG A 139 30.74 36.59 67.80
C ARG A 139 30.08 36.79 69.17
N VAL A 140 29.63 35.71 69.80
CA VAL A 140 29.13 35.74 71.19
C VAL A 140 30.27 35.92 72.19
N SER A 141 31.44 35.30 71.95
CA SER A 141 32.64 35.41 72.81
C SER A 141 33.42 36.73 72.67
N GLN A 142 33.21 37.50 71.60
CA GLN A 142 33.90 38.78 71.34
C GLN A 142 33.14 40.02 71.83
N LYS A 143 32.07 39.85 72.62
CA LYS A 143 31.28 40.97 73.12
C LYS A 143 31.92 41.64 74.35
N ASP A 144 32.63 42.73 74.10
CA ASP A 144 32.46 43.99 74.83
C ASP A 144 32.44 45.15 73.80
N GLU A 145 31.37 45.95 73.90
CA GLU A 145 31.12 47.27 73.27
C GLU A 145 30.80 47.41 71.74
N ILE A 146 29.51 47.72 71.52
CA ILE A 146 28.89 48.66 70.54
C ILE A 146 28.53 48.15 69.12
N ASP A 147 27.26 48.45 68.78
CA ASP A 147 26.45 48.27 67.56
C ASP A 147 25.90 46.86 67.24
N ASP A 148 24.73 46.55 67.82
CA ASP A 148 24.44 45.18 68.30
C ASP A 148 23.39 44.37 67.49
N ASN A 149 22.97 44.80 66.28
CA ASN A 149 21.89 44.09 65.55
C ASN A 149 22.14 43.77 64.06
N LEU A 150 23.01 44.46 63.34
CA LEU A 150 23.19 44.23 61.89
C LEU A 150 23.94 42.91 61.55
N PRO A 151 25.06 42.55 62.22
CA PRO A 151 25.83 41.34 61.87
C PRO A 151 25.15 40.03 62.29
N LYS A 152 24.24 40.08 63.28
CA LYS A 152 23.46 38.91 63.73
C LYS A 152 22.36 38.56 62.73
N GLY A 153 21.72 39.56 62.15
CA GLY A 153 20.68 39.36 61.14
C GLY A 153 21.20 38.64 59.89
N ASP A 154 22.42 38.95 59.46
CA ASP A 154 23.03 38.30 58.28
C ASP A 154 23.36 36.81 58.54
N ALA A 155 23.88 36.47 59.71
CA ALA A 155 24.16 35.08 60.07
C ALA A 155 22.88 34.26 60.25
N GLU A 156 21.83 34.85 60.84
CA GLU A 156 20.52 34.21 60.95
C GLU A 156 19.82 34.04 59.59
N LYS A 157 20.02 34.99 58.67
CA LYS A 157 19.54 34.91 57.29
C LYS A 157 20.23 33.81 56.50
N ASP A 158 21.55 33.69 56.62
CA ASP A 158 22.28 32.59 55.98
C ASP A 158 21.95 31.23 56.61
N LEU A 159 21.72 31.18 57.92
CA LEU A 159 21.20 29.98 58.58
C LEU A 159 19.80 29.60 58.07
N LEU A 160 18.90 30.57 57.91
CA LEU A 160 17.56 30.35 57.36
C LEU A 160 17.64 29.79 55.93
N ARG A 161 18.54 30.33 55.09
CA ARG A 161 18.79 29.80 53.74
C ARG A 161 19.32 28.37 53.76
N VAL A 162 20.33 28.07 54.58
CA VAL A 162 20.87 26.71 54.75
C VAL A 162 19.77 25.74 55.16
N LEU A 163 18.99 26.07 56.19
CA LEU A 163 17.90 25.22 56.68
C LEU A 163 16.81 25.03 55.62
N SER A 164 16.48 26.07 54.84
CA SER A 164 15.52 25.95 53.73
C SER A 164 16.01 25.01 52.62
N TYR A 165 17.31 25.03 52.30
CA TYR A 165 17.90 24.12 51.33
C TYR A 165 18.07 22.70 51.88
N LYS A 166 18.38 22.55 53.17
CA LYS A 166 18.33 21.24 53.83
C LYS A 166 16.93 20.64 53.80
N ALA A 167 15.88 21.44 54.00
CA ALA A 167 14.51 20.98 53.85
C ALA A 167 14.19 20.54 52.40
N GLU A 168 14.65 21.30 51.40
CA GLU A 168 14.50 20.92 49.98
C GLU A 168 15.25 19.63 49.65
N SER A 169 16.46 19.46 50.20
CA SER A 169 17.28 18.25 50.07
C SER A 169 16.60 17.03 50.71
N ALA A 170 16.10 17.19 51.93
CA ALA A 170 15.39 16.14 52.67
C ALA A 170 14.13 15.70 51.92
N LEU A 171 13.37 16.63 51.33
CA LEU A 171 12.22 16.30 50.46
C LEU A 171 12.62 15.55 49.20
N ALA A 172 13.71 15.95 48.55
CA ALA A 172 14.24 15.24 47.39
C ALA A 172 14.71 13.81 47.72
N GLN A 173 15.01 13.54 48.99
CA GLN A 173 15.39 12.23 49.53
C GLN A 173 14.24 11.50 50.25
N GLU A 174 13.01 12.00 50.15
CA GLU A 174 11.80 11.44 50.77
C GLU A 174 11.82 11.43 52.31
N ASN A 175 12.69 12.22 52.95
CA ASN A 175 12.74 12.37 54.41
C ASN A 175 11.85 13.54 54.86
N GLN A 176 10.54 13.28 54.94
CA GLN A 176 9.54 14.29 55.33
C GLN A 176 9.76 14.83 56.76
N GLN A 177 10.17 13.97 57.70
CA GLN A 177 10.37 14.38 59.11
C GLN A 177 11.50 15.41 59.26
N GLU A 178 12.61 15.19 58.56
CA GLU A 178 13.74 16.14 58.58
C GLU A 178 13.36 17.46 57.89
N ALA A 179 12.65 17.40 56.76
CA ALA A 179 12.17 18.60 56.08
C ALA A 179 11.26 19.46 56.97
N VAL A 180 10.32 18.82 57.69
CA VAL A 180 9.44 19.51 58.66
C VAL A 180 10.26 20.13 59.79
N SER A 181 11.19 19.37 60.37
CA SER A 181 12.05 19.87 61.45
C SER A 181 12.89 21.09 61.01
N CYS A 182 13.42 21.09 59.78
CA CYS A 182 14.16 22.24 59.25
C CYS A 182 13.26 23.46 59.06
N VAL A 183 12.05 23.30 58.54
CA VAL A 183 11.10 24.40 58.35
C VAL A 183 10.59 24.96 59.68
N ASP A 184 10.37 24.11 60.69
CA ASP A 184 9.98 24.56 62.02
C ASP A 184 11.10 25.36 62.70
N GLU A 185 12.35 25.00 62.47
CA GLU A 185 13.49 25.81 62.93
C GLU A 185 13.56 27.15 62.18
N CYS A 186 13.30 27.17 60.87
CA CYS A 186 13.16 28.43 60.11
C CYS A 186 12.06 29.33 60.68
N LYS A 187 10.90 28.77 61.08
CA LYS A 187 9.81 29.56 61.70
C LYS A 187 10.24 30.23 63.01
N LYS A 188 11.07 29.58 63.82
CA LYS A 188 11.63 30.20 65.04
C LYS A 188 12.57 31.36 64.70
N ILE A 189 13.29 31.27 63.58
CA ILE A 189 14.14 32.37 63.09
C ILE A 189 13.28 33.54 62.59
N LEU A 190 12.12 33.29 61.96
CA LEU A 190 11.20 34.34 61.49
C LEU A 190 10.70 35.28 62.60
N LEU A 191 10.65 34.83 63.87
CA LEU A 191 10.33 35.70 65.01
C LEU A 191 11.36 36.83 65.18
N ARG A 192 12.61 36.61 64.75
CA ARG A 192 13.72 37.57 64.76
C ARG A 192 13.90 38.26 63.41
N LEU A 193 13.59 37.57 62.30
CA LEU A 193 13.69 38.06 60.92
C LEU A 193 12.33 38.03 60.19
N PRO A 194 11.40 38.94 60.52
CA PRO A 194 10.06 38.95 59.94
C PRO A 194 10.04 39.27 58.43
N ASN A 195 11.07 39.95 57.91
CA ASN A 195 11.21 40.30 56.49
C ASN A 195 11.41 39.08 55.58
N GLU A 196 11.87 37.94 56.10
CA GLU A 196 12.08 36.70 55.33
C GLU A 196 10.81 35.81 55.30
N THR A 197 9.69 36.27 55.88
CA THR A 197 8.41 35.52 55.91
C THR A 197 7.93 35.16 54.49
N GLY A 198 8.01 36.11 53.56
CA GLY A 198 7.64 35.89 52.16
C GLY A 198 8.49 34.83 51.46
N TYR A 199 9.80 34.81 51.74
CA TYR A 199 10.72 33.81 51.22
C TYR A 199 10.34 32.41 51.70
N LEU A 200 10.17 32.21 53.02
CA LEU A 200 9.85 30.88 53.56
C LEU A 200 8.47 30.39 53.10
N SER A 201 7.49 31.28 52.98
CA SER A 201 6.16 30.96 52.44
C SER A 201 6.25 30.45 51.00
N LEU A 202 7.05 31.11 50.14
CA LEU A 202 7.28 30.68 48.75
C LEU A 202 8.03 29.34 48.66
N ILE A 203 8.99 29.10 49.54
CA ILE A 203 9.68 27.80 49.61
C ILE A 203 8.70 26.68 49.95
N CYS A 204 7.83 26.87 50.95
CA CYS A 204 6.79 25.90 51.29
C CYS A 204 5.79 25.70 50.15
N TYR A 205 5.45 26.75 49.40
CA TYR A 205 4.61 26.63 48.19
C TYR A 205 5.30 25.76 47.14
N LYS A 206 6.61 25.96 46.90
CA LYS A 206 7.41 25.14 45.98
C LYS A 206 7.42 23.67 46.42
N PHE A 207 7.53 23.41 47.73
CA PHE A 207 7.43 22.04 48.27
C PHE A 207 6.05 21.43 47.99
N GLY A 208 4.98 22.20 48.20
CA GLY A 208 3.62 21.80 47.86
C GLY A 208 3.43 21.46 46.39
N VAL A 209 3.97 22.27 45.47
CA VAL A 209 3.92 22.03 44.02
C VAL A 209 4.76 20.81 43.62
N ASN A 210 5.96 20.66 44.18
CA ASN A 210 6.83 19.51 43.87
C ASN A 210 6.19 18.19 44.31
N THR A 211 5.68 18.14 45.54
CA THR A 211 4.98 16.96 46.07
C THR A 211 3.67 16.70 45.34
N TYR A 212 2.97 17.74 44.87
CA TYR A 212 1.80 17.60 43.99
C TYR A 212 2.14 16.92 42.67
N ASN A 213 3.20 17.38 42.00
CA ASN A 213 3.67 16.80 40.74
C ASN A 213 4.20 15.36 40.89
N GLN A 214 4.56 14.95 42.11
CA GLN A 214 4.93 13.58 42.46
C GLN A 214 3.74 12.72 42.91
N GLU A 215 2.50 13.23 42.78
CA GLU A 215 1.26 12.57 43.22
C GLU A 215 1.18 12.28 44.74
N LYS A 216 2.06 12.89 45.56
CA LYS A 216 2.05 12.80 47.03
C LYS A 216 1.09 13.84 47.61
N LEU A 217 -0.21 13.57 47.45
CA LEU A 217 -1.27 14.55 47.76
C LEU A 217 -1.34 14.94 49.25
N GLU A 218 -1.09 14.01 50.17
CA GLU A 218 -1.12 14.31 51.62
C GLU A 218 0.00 15.28 52.00
N ASP A 219 1.23 15.02 51.54
CA ASP A 219 2.38 15.90 51.73
C ASP A 219 2.18 17.26 51.06
N SER A 220 1.58 17.28 49.87
CA SER A 220 1.25 18.52 49.18
C SER A 220 0.26 19.37 49.97
N SER A 221 -0.79 18.75 50.51
CA SER A 221 -1.78 19.44 51.35
C SER A 221 -1.13 20.04 52.61
N PHE A 222 -0.18 19.33 53.21
CA PHE A 222 0.58 19.81 54.36
C PHE A 222 1.43 21.02 53.99
N TRP A 223 2.27 20.92 52.96
CA TRP A 223 3.20 21.99 52.57
C TRP A 223 2.50 23.26 52.08
N LEU A 224 1.40 23.11 51.34
CA LEU A 224 0.57 24.24 50.92
C LEU A 224 -0.12 24.91 52.12
N SER A 225 -0.59 24.13 53.10
CA SER A 225 -1.12 24.66 54.35
C SER A 225 -0.05 25.42 55.15
N GLN A 226 1.18 24.90 55.22
CA GLN A 226 2.32 25.59 55.84
C GLN A 226 2.64 26.90 55.12
N SER A 227 2.66 26.90 53.79
CA SER A 227 2.90 28.10 52.98
C SER A 227 1.90 29.22 53.29
N TYR A 228 0.60 28.90 53.32
CA TYR A 228 -0.46 29.84 53.65
C TYR A 228 -0.35 30.34 55.10
N ASN A 229 -0.16 29.43 56.06
CA ASN A 229 -0.03 29.77 57.48
C ASN A 229 1.17 30.69 57.74
N ILE A 230 2.32 30.43 57.11
CA ILE A 230 3.53 31.27 57.24
C ILE A 230 3.28 32.65 56.62
N GLY A 231 2.65 32.72 55.45
CA GLY A 231 2.28 33.99 54.83
C GLY A 231 1.39 34.86 55.75
N LYS A 232 0.51 34.23 56.52
CA LYS A 232 -0.37 34.90 57.49
C LYS A 232 0.33 35.40 58.75
N LEU A 233 1.53 34.88 59.10
CA LEU A 233 2.24 35.28 60.32
C LEU A 233 2.61 36.76 60.35
N ASN A 234 2.92 37.35 59.19
CA ASN A 234 3.24 38.76 59.09
C ASN A 234 2.63 39.38 57.82
N PRO A 235 1.53 40.15 57.95
CA PRO A 235 0.85 40.79 56.81
C PRO A 235 1.75 41.73 56.00
N THR A 236 2.74 42.36 56.63
CA THR A 236 3.64 43.35 56.00
C THR A 236 4.63 42.70 55.03
N TYR A 237 5.06 41.47 55.30
CA TYR A 237 6.05 40.74 54.51
C TYR A 237 5.50 39.45 53.86
N CYS A 238 4.17 39.32 53.82
CA CYS A 238 3.45 38.25 53.15
C CYS A 238 3.70 38.31 51.63
N PRO A 239 3.84 37.17 50.92
CA PRO A 239 3.78 37.22 49.46
C PRO A 239 2.35 37.64 49.11
N GLY A 240 2.18 38.68 48.30
CA GLY A 240 0.91 39.42 48.13
C GLY A 240 -0.35 38.57 47.90
N PRO A 241 -1.55 39.18 47.99
CA PRO A 241 -2.84 38.46 48.01
C PRO A 241 -3.04 37.51 46.83
N GLU A 242 -2.50 37.84 45.66
CA GLU A 242 -2.54 36.97 44.47
C GLU A 242 -1.83 35.63 44.68
N ILE A 243 -0.68 35.63 45.35
CA ILE A 243 0.11 34.42 45.61
C ILE A 243 -0.59 33.58 46.68
N GLN A 244 -1.12 34.20 47.74
CA GLN A 244 -1.91 33.50 48.76
C GLN A 244 -3.15 32.84 48.14
N ALA A 245 -3.87 33.55 47.26
CA ALA A 245 -5.00 32.97 46.54
C ALA A 245 -4.57 31.80 45.63
N LYS A 246 -3.41 31.86 44.97
CA LYS A 246 -2.87 30.73 44.18
C LYS A 246 -2.57 29.51 45.05
N VAL A 247 -1.93 29.71 46.22
CA VAL A 247 -1.67 28.64 47.20
C VAL A 247 -2.98 27.99 47.63
N LEU A 248 -3.98 28.80 48.00
CA LEU A 248 -5.30 28.33 48.44
C LEU A 248 -6.09 27.60 47.34
N ARG A 249 -6.03 28.06 46.08
CA ARG A 249 -6.67 27.36 44.95
C ARG A 249 -6.03 25.99 44.70
N LEU A 250 -4.70 25.91 44.72
CA LEU A 250 -4.01 24.62 44.58
C LEU A 250 -4.32 23.71 45.77
N LEU A 251 -4.34 24.25 46.99
CA LEU A 251 -4.71 23.50 48.20
C LEU A 251 -6.14 22.95 48.11
N ALA A 252 -7.10 23.76 47.64
CA ALA A 252 -8.47 23.31 47.41
C ALA A 252 -8.55 22.19 46.36
N LYS A 253 -7.74 22.27 45.30
CA LYS A 253 -7.63 21.20 44.29
C LYS A 253 -7.05 19.92 44.88
N VAL A 254 -5.99 20.02 45.69
CA VAL A 254 -5.40 18.85 46.38
C VAL A 254 -6.40 18.19 47.32
N TYR A 255 -7.17 18.98 48.08
CA TYR A 255 -8.23 18.42 48.94
C TYR A 255 -9.34 17.72 48.16
N LEU A 256 -9.68 18.23 46.97
CA LEU A 256 -10.61 17.55 46.07
C LEU A 256 -10.04 16.20 45.58
N GLU A 257 -8.76 16.17 45.18
CA GLU A 257 -8.12 14.96 44.65
C GLU A 257 -7.81 13.90 45.72
N LEU A 258 -7.64 14.29 47.00
CA LEU A 258 -7.36 13.37 48.12
C LEU A 258 -8.54 12.43 48.43
N ASP A 259 -9.67 13.02 48.83
CA ASP A 259 -10.91 12.31 49.16
C ASP A 259 -12.04 13.34 49.19
N ASN A 260 -12.89 13.29 48.18
CA ASN A 260 -14.02 14.20 47.99
C ASN A 260 -14.98 14.23 49.18
N GLN A 261 -15.17 13.12 49.90
CA GLN A 261 -16.13 13.05 51.00
C GLN A 261 -15.52 13.55 52.31
N LYS A 262 -14.26 13.23 52.57
CA LYS A 262 -13.57 13.57 53.83
C LYS A 262 -13.08 15.02 53.87
N TYR A 263 -12.65 15.57 52.75
CA TYR A 263 -12.02 16.90 52.69
C TYR A 263 -12.89 17.99 52.03
N GLN A 264 -14.16 17.70 51.73
CA GLN A 264 -15.12 18.63 51.13
C GLN A 264 -15.14 20.02 51.79
N ASP A 265 -15.36 20.07 53.11
CA ASP A 265 -15.50 21.35 53.81
C ASP A 265 -14.20 22.15 53.79
N LYS A 266 -13.06 21.44 53.85
CA LYS A 266 -11.73 22.06 53.75
C LYS A 266 -11.45 22.59 52.34
N ALA A 267 -11.85 21.86 51.30
CA ALA A 267 -11.74 22.29 49.91
C ALA A 267 -12.61 23.53 49.64
N LEU A 268 -13.88 23.50 50.05
CA LEU A 268 -14.83 24.61 49.91
C LEU A 268 -14.38 25.85 50.70
N HIS A 269 -13.88 25.65 51.92
CA HIS A 269 -13.33 26.74 52.72
C HIS A 269 -12.09 27.35 52.07
N ALA A 270 -11.13 26.52 51.62
CA ALA A 270 -9.91 26.98 50.98
C ALA A 270 -10.19 27.78 49.69
N VAL A 271 -11.08 27.30 48.81
CA VAL A 271 -11.44 28.02 47.57
C VAL A 271 -12.22 29.31 47.87
N SER A 272 -13.11 29.29 48.87
CA SER A 272 -13.86 30.48 49.28
C SER A 272 -12.94 31.55 49.85
N LEU A 273 -11.93 31.17 50.63
CA LEU A 273 -10.88 32.08 51.06
C LEU A 273 -10.08 32.60 49.87
N ALA A 274 -9.70 31.73 48.93
CA ALA A 274 -8.95 32.15 47.74
C ALA A 274 -9.69 33.23 46.93
N ASN A 275 -11.00 33.05 46.75
CA ASN A 275 -11.84 34.00 46.03
C ASN A 275 -12.05 35.32 46.80
N LYS A 276 -12.03 35.29 48.13
CA LYS A 276 -12.06 36.50 48.98
C LYS A 276 -10.75 37.29 48.91
N GLU A 277 -9.61 36.59 48.90
CA GLU A 277 -8.28 37.21 48.83
C GLU A 277 -8.02 37.82 47.44
N CYS A 278 -8.34 37.08 46.38
CA CYS A 278 -8.21 37.54 45.01
C CYS A 278 -9.20 36.76 44.12
N LEU A 279 -10.29 37.43 43.74
CA LEU A 279 -11.31 36.86 42.85
C LEU A 279 -10.70 36.57 41.48
N HIS A 280 -10.88 35.34 41.00
CA HIS A 280 -10.36 34.90 39.71
C HIS A 280 -11.27 33.82 39.11
N PRO A 281 -11.49 33.80 37.78
CA PRO A 281 -12.40 32.85 37.13
C PRO A 281 -12.10 31.38 37.48
N ALA A 282 -10.82 31.01 37.51
CA ALA A 282 -10.38 29.67 37.90
C ALA A 282 -10.79 29.26 39.33
N GLY A 283 -10.91 30.23 40.24
CA GLY A 283 -11.35 29.97 41.62
C GLY A 283 -12.85 29.73 41.71
N ILE A 284 -13.66 30.49 40.95
CA ILE A 284 -15.10 30.26 40.85
C ILE A 284 -15.39 28.92 40.15
N TYR A 285 -14.68 28.62 39.05
CA TYR A 285 -14.75 27.32 38.37
C TYR A 285 -14.42 26.16 39.32
N LEU A 286 -13.32 26.27 40.08
CA LEU A 286 -12.94 25.24 41.06
C LEU A 286 -13.97 25.09 42.17
N LYS A 287 -14.56 26.19 42.66
CA LYS A 287 -15.66 26.15 43.63
C LYS A 287 -16.86 25.38 43.08
N ILE A 288 -17.29 25.64 41.84
CA ILE A 288 -18.36 24.89 41.17
C ILE A 288 -17.99 23.41 41.03
N HIS A 289 -16.74 23.10 40.64
CA HIS A 289 -16.26 21.73 40.53
C HIS A 289 -16.33 20.96 41.84
N ILE A 290 -15.88 21.58 42.94
CA ILE A 290 -15.97 20.99 44.28
C ILE A 290 -17.45 20.76 44.64
N LEU A 291 -18.32 21.77 44.46
CA LEU A 291 -19.75 21.64 44.76
C LEU A 291 -20.41 20.47 44.00
N LEU A 292 -20.05 20.28 42.73
CA LEU A 292 -20.58 19.18 41.92
C LEU A 292 -20.10 17.81 42.41
N LYS A 293 -18.80 17.65 42.64
CA LYS A 293 -18.22 16.39 43.17
C LYS A 293 -18.77 16.00 44.54
N CYS A 294 -19.15 17.01 45.33
CA CYS A 294 -19.76 16.83 46.63
C CYS A 294 -21.26 16.50 46.60
N GLY A 295 -21.86 16.35 45.41
CA GLY A 295 -23.27 15.99 45.26
C GLY A 295 -24.24 17.04 45.79
N THR A 296 -23.82 18.31 45.84
CA THR A 296 -24.67 19.39 46.36
C THR A 296 -25.92 19.62 45.51
N SER A 297 -26.95 20.20 46.12
CA SER A 297 -28.22 20.51 45.43
C SER A 297 -28.02 21.55 44.34
N ASP A 298 -28.79 21.43 43.26
CA ASP A 298 -28.70 22.31 42.08
C ASP A 298 -28.87 23.80 42.42
N GLU A 299 -29.64 24.16 43.47
CA GLU A 299 -29.79 25.56 43.89
C GLU A 299 -28.48 26.21 44.34
N VAL A 300 -27.62 25.47 45.03
CA VAL A 300 -26.31 25.96 45.46
C VAL A 300 -25.38 26.10 44.25
N VAL A 301 -25.41 25.13 43.33
CA VAL A 301 -24.62 25.20 42.09
C VAL A 301 -25.07 26.38 41.22
N LYS A 302 -26.37 26.65 41.11
CA LYS A 302 -26.92 27.82 40.40
C LYS A 302 -26.37 29.14 40.93
N THR A 303 -26.19 29.27 42.24
CA THR A 303 -25.57 30.50 42.79
C THR A 303 -24.13 30.69 42.33
N GLY A 304 -23.34 29.61 42.29
CA GLY A 304 -21.97 29.65 41.76
C GLY A 304 -21.92 29.94 40.26
N LEU A 305 -22.88 29.41 39.49
CA LEU A 305 -23.01 29.69 38.05
C LEU A 305 -23.38 31.16 37.78
N LYS A 306 -24.24 31.76 38.59
CA LYS A 306 -24.54 33.19 38.52
C LYS A 306 -23.31 34.03 38.88
N GLU A 307 -22.62 33.69 39.97
CA GLU A 307 -21.35 34.34 40.38
C GLU A 307 -20.30 34.31 39.25
N LEU A 308 -20.24 33.22 38.48
CA LEU A 308 -19.34 33.09 37.32
C LEU A 308 -19.74 34.01 36.16
N LEU A 309 -21.04 34.18 35.88
CA LEU A 309 -21.53 35.06 34.82
C LEU A 309 -21.44 36.54 35.18
N ASP A 310 -21.70 36.87 36.45
CA ASP A 310 -21.60 38.23 36.98
C ASP A 310 -20.13 38.72 37.04
N SER A 311 -19.18 37.77 37.05
CA SER A 311 -17.76 38.05 36.88
C SER A 311 -17.46 38.24 35.39
N GLU A 312 -16.63 39.22 35.00
CA GLU A 312 -16.21 39.48 33.60
C GLU A 312 -15.35 38.34 33.03
N VAL A 313 -15.95 37.18 32.79
CA VAL A 313 -15.28 35.93 32.43
C VAL A 313 -15.32 35.72 30.92
N GLN A 314 -14.24 35.17 30.35
CA GLN A 314 -14.21 34.77 28.95
C GLN A 314 -15.14 33.58 28.67
N LEU A 315 -15.77 33.56 27.50
CA LEU A 315 -16.73 32.53 27.10
C LEU A 315 -16.21 31.10 27.28
N HIS A 316 -14.92 30.85 27.00
CA HIS A 316 -14.33 29.51 27.10
C HIS A 316 -14.44 28.89 28.51
N VAL A 317 -14.38 29.70 29.58
CA VAL A 317 -14.50 29.22 30.96
C VAL A 317 -15.94 28.82 31.25
N CYS A 318 -16.92 29.60 30.78
CA CYS A 318 -18.33 29.27 30.87
C CYS A 318 -18.64 27.95 30.13
N LEU A 319 -18.11 27.79 28.90
CA LEU A 319 -18.28 26.56 28.13
C LEU A 319 -17.61 25.35 28.78
N SER A 320 -16.44 25.54 29.41
CA SER A 320 -15.78 24.49 30.20
C SER A 320 -16.62 24.09 31.41
N THR A 321 -17.29 25.06 32.04
CA THR A 321 -18.24 24.80 33.15
C THR A 321 -19.46 24.02 32.69
N VAL A 322 -20.00 24.31 31.49
CA VAL A 322 -21.08 23.51 30.89
C VAL A 322 -20.65 22.06 30.68
N LYS A 323 -19.44 21.84 30.13
CA LYS A 323 -18.89 20.48 29.95
C LYS A 323 -18.75 19.74 31.29
N LEU A 324 -18.33 20.45 32.34
CA LEU A 324 -18.24 19.90 33.68
C LEU A 324 -19.61 19.50 34.24
N LEU A 325 -20.64 20.35 34.10
CA LEU A 325 -22.00 20.02 34.53
C LEU A 325 -22.55 18.77 33.82
N ILE A 326 -22.26 18.61 32.52
CA ILE A 326 -22.64 17.40 31.78
C ILE A 326 -21.86 16.17 32.27
N ALA A 327 -20.58 16.31 32.59
CA ALA A 327 -19.76 15.19 33.09
C ALA A 327 -20.29 14.64 34.43
N GLU A 328 -20.87 15.50 35.27
CA GLU A 328 -21.47 15.16 36.56
C GLU A 328 -22.99 14.87 36.47
N ASP A 329 -23.47 14.56 35.26
CA ASP A 329 -24.86 14.19 34.94
C ASP A 329 -25.94 15.19 35.36
N ARG A 330 -25.57 16.48 35.47
CA ARG A 330 -26.49 17.61 35.73
C ARG A 330 -27.00 18.24 34.44
N GLU A 331 -27.65 17.44 33.58
CA GLU A 331 -28.00 17.86 32.23
C GLU A 331 -28.90 19.09 32.16
N ILE A 332 -29.98 19.14 32.96
CA ILE A 332 -30.96 20.24 32.92
C ILE A 332 -30.26 21.56 33.25
N LEU A 333 -29.46 21.56 34.32
CA LEU A 333 -28.69 22.71 34.76
C LEU A 333 -27.65 23.14 33.71
N ALA A 334 -27.01 22.19 33.04
CA ALA A 334 -26.04 22.47 31.98
C ALA A 334 -26.69 23.17 30.77
N PHE A 335 -27.84 22.68 30.30
CA PHE A 335 -28.54 23.28 29.16
C PHE A 335 -29.15 24.65 29.52
N ASP A 336 -29.69 24.81 30.73
CA ASP A 336 -30.19 26.10 31.23
C ASP A 336 -29.05 27.13 31.34
N PHE A 337 -27.91 26.71 31.87
CA PHE A 337 -26.72 27.56 31.96
C PHE A 337 -26.19 27.92 30.58
N LEU A 338 -26.08 26.95 29.66
CA LEU A 338 -25.63 27.21 28.30
C LEU A 338 -26.56 28.18 27.55
N LYS A 339 -27.88 28.08 27.74
CA LYS A 339 -28.84 29.04 27.20
C LYS A 339 -28.60 30.45 27.75
N THR A 340 -28.36 30.56 29.05
CA THR A 340 -28.06 31.84 29.72
C THR A 340 -26.74 32.43 29.22
N VAL A 341 -25.71 31.60 29.06
CA VAL A 341 -24.41 31.99 28.46
C VAL A 341 -24.62 32.48 27.03
N SER A 342 -25.38 31.77 26.19
CA SER A 342 -25.64 32.22 24.82
C SER A 342 -26.35 33.58 24.74
N GLN A 343 -27.25 33.88 25.69
CA GLN A 343 -27.92 35.18 25.80
C GLN A 343 -26.96 36.27 26.29
N HIS A 344 -26.17 35.98 27.33
CA HIS A 344 -25.21 36.93 27.89
C HIS A 344 -24.17 37.37 26.87
N PHE A 345 -23.69 36.43 26.05
CA PHE A 345 -22.67 36.71 25.04
C PHE A 345 -23.26 37.09 23.68
N GLU A 346 -24.57 37.25 23.49
CA GLU A 346 -25.24 37.37 22.17
C GLU A 346 -24.62 38.40 21.20
N SER A 347 -24.02 39.47 21.72
CA SER A 347 -23.32 40.51 20.95
C SER A 347 -21.86 40.17 20.56
N SER A 348 -21.31 39.07 21.08
CA SER A 348 -19.94 38.61 20.86
C SER A 348 -19.84 37.74 19.60
N PRO A 349 -18.78 37.89 18.78
CA PRO A 349 -18.54 37.01 17.63
C PRO A 349 -18.29 35.55 18.04
N GLU A 350 -17.92 35.29 19.29
CA GLU A 350 -17.58 33.96 19.80
C GLU A 350 -18.81 33.10 20.17
N VAL A 351 -20.02 33.68 20.17
CA VAL A 351 -21.27 32.95 20.50
C VAL A 351 -21.48 31.72 19.63
N GLY A 352 -20.97 31.75 18.39
CA GLY A 352 -21.00 30.57 17.51
C GLY A 352 -20.42 29.33 18.18
N THR A 353 -19.36 29.46 18.98
CA THR A 353 -18.74 28.35 19.71
C THR A 353 -19.65 27.79 20.79
N ALA A 354 -20.45 28.63 21.44
CA ALA A 354 -21.46 28.19 22.40
C ALA A 354 -22.60 27.42 21.71
N LEU A 355 -23.04 27.90 20.54
CA LEU A 355 -24.05 27.24 19.71
C LEU A 355 -23.59 25.86 19.24
N LEU A 356 -22.34 25.74 18.78
CA LEU A 356 -21.76 24.45 18.40
C LEU A 356 -21.72 23.47 19.56
N LEU A 357 -21.25 23.91 20.74
CA LEU A 357 -21.24 23.06 21.92
C LEU A 357 -22.66 22.63 22.31
N HIS A 358 -23.65 23.51 22.15
CA HIS A 358 -25.06 23.18 22.41
C HIS A 358 -25.53 22.04 21.50
N ILE A 359 -25.30 22.16 20.19
CA ILE A 359 -25.67 21.14 19.21
C ILE A 359 -24.93 19.83 19.50
N GLU A 360 -23.62 19.88 19.72
CA GLU A 360 -22.79 18.71 20.04
C GLU A 360 -23.29 17.96 21.28
N LEU A 361 -23.62 18.68 22.37
CA LEU A 361 -24.10 18.07 23.61
C LEU A 361 -25.50 17.47 23.46
N LEU A 362 -26.41 18.14 22.73
CA LEU A 362 -27.74 17.58 22.43
C LEU A 362 -27.63 16.27 21.64
N LEU A 363 -26.75 16.24 20.63
CA LEU A 363 -26.50 15.03 19.84
C LEU A 363 -25.89 13.90 20.68
N LYS A 364 -24.89 14.20 21.52
CA LYS A 364 -24.27 13.20 22.41
C LYS A 364 -25.25 12.58 23.41
N ARG A 365 -26.26 13.33 23.86
CA ARG A 365 -27.28 12.85 24.79
C ARG A 365 -28.53 12.29 24.10
N GLY A 366 -28.50 12.09 22.78
CA GLY A 366 -29.62 11.51 22.01
C GLY A 366 -30.84 12.42 21.87
N LYS A 367 -30.72 13.72 22.17
CA LYS A 367 -31.82 14.70 22.05
C LYS A 367 -31.88 15.29 20.64
N GLU A 368 -32.04 14.42 19.65
CA GLU A 368 -31.88 14.77 18.22
C GLU A 368 -32.88 15.82 17.73
N LEU A 369 -34.14 15.74 18.14
CA LEU A 369 -35.17 16.70 17.73
C LEU A 369 -34.84 18.13 18.17
N LEU A 370 -34.30 18.29 19.38
CA LEU A 370 -33.85 19.59 19.88
C LEU A 370 -32.59 20.06 19.15
N ALA A 371 -31.67 19.15 18.82
CA ALA A 371 -30.49 19.47 18.04
C ALA A 371 -30.86 19.99 16.64
N LYS A 372 -31.80 19.33 15.96
CA LYS A 372 -32.32 19.75 14.65
C LYS A 372 -32.94 21.15 14.70
N GLN A 373 -33.81 21.40 15.69
CA GLN A 373 -34.38 22.74 15.91
C GLN A 373 -33.29 23.80 16.12
N LYS A 374 -32.25 23.48 16.89
CA LYS A 374 -31.12 24.40 17.12
C LYS A 374 -30.29 24.65 15.87
N ILE A 375 -30.15 23.66 14.99
CA ILE A 375 -29.48 23.83 13.70
C ILE A 375 -30.33 24.71 12.77
N GLU A 376 -31.65 24.52 12.73
CA GLU A 376 -32.57 25.38 11.96
C GLU A 376 -32.56 26.83 12.45
N ASP A 377 -32.53 27.04 13.77
CA ASP A 377 -32.30 28.34 14.39
C ASP A 377 -30.95 28.94 13.94
N ALA A 378 -29.88 28.13 13.90
CA ALA A 378 -28.54 28.53 13.50
C ALA A 378 -28.47 28.97 12.03
N ILE A 379 -29.10 28.20 11.14
CA ILE A 379 -29.21 28.51 9.70
C ILE A 379 -29.95 29.84 9.51
N THR A 380 -31.08 30.00 10.18
CA THR A 380 -31.88 31.23 10.12
C THR A 380 -31.09 32.43 10.65
N GLY A 381 -30.34 32.25 11.74
CA GLY A 381 -29.45 33.28 12.28
C GLY A 381 -28.32 33.66 11.33
N HIS A 382 -27.71 32.68 10.67
CA HIS A 382 -26.62 32.86 9.72
C HIS A 382 -27.00 33.83 8.59
N TYR A 383 -28.19 33.68 8.00
CA TYR A 383 -28.68 34.56 6.93
C TYR A 383 -29.29 35.88 7.43
N LYS A 384 -29.70 35.97 8.70
CA LYS A 384 -30.20 37.22 9.33
C LYS A 384 -29.09 38.13 9.86
N GLY A 385 -27.82 37.85 9.56
CA GLY A 385 -26.68 38.70 9.92
C GLY A 385 -25.84 38.22 11.11
N ARG A 386 -26.20 37.09 11.75
CA ARG A 386 -25.37 36.43 12.77
C ARG A 386 -24.51 35.35 12.12
N GLN A 387 -23.62 35.76 11.23
CA GLN A 387 -22.76 34.81 10.52
C GLN A 387 -21.83 34.11 11.49
N LEU A 388 -21.77 32.78 11.36
CA LEU A 388 -20.82 31.96 12.10
C LEU A 388 -19.42 32.16 11.52
N LEU A 389 -18.42 32.26 12.39
CA LEU A 389 -17.02 32.32 11.97
C LEU A 389 -16.66 31.09 11.12
N PRO A 390 -15.76 31.20 10.12
CA PRO A 390 -15.40 30.08 9.24
C PRO A 390 -14.95 28.82 9.99
N GLN A 391 -14.15 28.95 11.05
CA GLN A 391 -13.71 27.83 11.88
C GLN A 391 -14.89 27.10 12.56
N ASN A 392 -15.90 27.85 12.98
CA ASN A 392 -17.11 27.31 13.59
C ASN A 392 -18.00 26.63 12.55
N LEU A 393 -18.09 27.18 11.33
CA LEU A 393 -18.79 26.52 10.21
C LEU A 393 -18.12 25.21 9.82
N THR A 394 -16.79 25.18 9.66
CA THR A 394 -16.06 23.94 9.36
C THR A 394 -16.32 22.88 10.43
N SER A 395 -16.26 23.26 11.71
CA SER A 395 -16.54 22.34 12.82
C SER A 395 -17.99 21.84 12.81
N LEU A 396 -18.95 22.70 12.45
CA LEU A 396 -20.35 22.31 12.27
C LEU A 396 -20.53 21.32 11.13
N HIS A 397 -19.93 21.59 9.96
CA HIS A 397 -19.97 20.67 8.81
C HIS A 397 -19.45 19.30 9.18
N LEU A 398 -18.29 19.22 9.85
CA LEU A 398 -17.72 17.95 10.31
C LEU A 398 -18.66 17.21 11.27
N LEU A 399 -19.28 17.91 12.22
CA LEU A 399 -20.24 17.32 13.16
C LEU A 399 -21.48 16.76 12.42
N LEU A 400 -22.03 17.52 11.47
CA LEU A 400 -23.18 17.10 10.68
C LEU A 400 -22.83 15.92 9.75
N TRP A 401 -21.63 15.91 9.18
CA TRP A 401 -21.17 14.84 8.29
C TRP A 401 -20.85 13.56 9.05
N ASP A 402 -20.25 13.64 10.22
CA ASP A 402 -20.07 12.48 11.12
C ASP A 402 -21.44 11.88 11.50
N ARG A 403 -22.42 12.74 11.80
CA ARG A 403 -23.78 12.29 12.09
C ARG A 403 -24.45 11.64 10.87
N ALA A 404 -24.26 12.21 9.68
CA ALA A 404 -24.76 11.63 8.44
C ALA A 404 -24.10 10.27 8.14
N ALA A 405 -22.78 10.16 8.31
CA ALA A 405 -22.03 8.93 8.10
C ALA A 405 -22.51 7.79 9.02
N LYS A 406 -22.71 8.07 10.31
CA LYS A 406 -23.30 7.10 11.26
C LYS A 406 -24.69 6.63 10.84
N ASN A 407 -25.51 7.50 10.23
CA ASN A 407 -26.81 7.11 9.69
C ASN A 407 -26.68 6.26 8.42
N ILE A 408 -25.68 6.51 7.57
CA ILE A 408 -25.38 5.65 6.40
C ILE A 408 -24.96 4.25 6.87
N GLU A 409 -24.09 4.15 7.87
CA GLU A 409 -23.66 2.88 8.48
C GLU A 409 -24.86 2.11 9.06
N ALA A 410 -25.80 2.82 9.69
CA ALA A 410 -27.07 2.27 10.17
C ALA A 410 -28.11 2.01 9.06
N LYS A 411 -27.77 2.23 7.78
CA LYS A 411 -28.66 2.13 6.60
C LYS A 411 -29.89 3.04 6.63
N ASN A 412 -29.87 4.09 7.45
CA ASN A 412 -30.93 5.10 7.51
C ASN A 412 -30.63 6.28 6.56
N TYR A 413 -30.74 6.01 5.26
CA TYR A 413 -30.34 6.96 4.21
C TYR A 413 -31.20 8.23 4.18
N TYR A 414 -32.49 8.15 4.55
CA TYR A 414 -33.37 9.32 4.61
C TYR A 414 -32.88 10.33 5.64
N GLU A 415 -32.54 9.84 6.83
CA GLU A 415 -32.00 10.66 7.91
C GLU A 415 -30.62 11.21 7.57
N ALA A 416 -29.74 10.42 6.95
CA ALA A 416 -28.44 10.88 6.47
C ALA A 416 -28.55 12.07 5.50
N VAL A 417 -29.52 12.01 4.57
CA VAL A 417 -29.80 13.14 3.64
C VAL A 417 -30.23 14.38 4.40
N GLN A 418 -31.04 14.26 5.46
CA GLN A 418 -31.44 15.43 6.26
C GLN A 418 -30.22 16.12 6.89
N TRP A 419 -29.30 15.35 7.48
CA TRP A 419 -28.06 15.89 8.05
C TRP A 419 -27.19 16.58 7.01
N TYR A 420 -27.07 16.00 5.81
CA TYR A 420 -26.37 16.66 4.71
C TYR A 420 -27.10 17.91 4.20
N ASN A 421 -28.43 17.94 4.19
CA ASN A 421 -29.21 19.12 3.80
C ASN A 421 -29.02 20.27 4.81
N TYR A 422 -28.93 19.98 6.11
CA TYR A 422 -28.56 21.00 7.09
C TYR A 422 -27.17 21.58 6.79
N SER A 423 -26.19 20.73 6.48
CA SER A 423 -24.87 21.20 6.06
C SER A 423 -24.94 22.04 4.77
N LEU A 424 -25.72 21.60 3.78
CA LEU A 424 -25.86 22.29 2.50
C LEU A 424 -26.44 23.69 2.67
N SER A 425 -27.37 23.86 3.61
CA SER A 425 -28.03 25.13 3.87
C SER A 425 -27.13 26.23 4.43
N PHE A 426 -25.87 25.95 4.77
CA PHE A 426 -24.88 26.98 5.13
C PHE A 426 -24.05 27.47 3.94
N TYR A 427 -24.11 26.78 2.79
CA TYR A 427 -23.41 27.19 1.57
C TYR A 427 -24.25 28.22 0.80
N LYS A 428 -23.59 29.16 0.13
CA LYS A 428 -24.27 30.12 -0.76
C LYS A 428 -24.54 29.48 -2.11
N ALA A 429 -25.62 29.91 -2.77
CA ALA A 429 -25.94 29.45 -4.11
C ALA A 429 -24.81 29.83 -5.08
N GLY A 430 -24.27 28.83 -5.80
CA GLY A 430 -23.18 29.02 -6.76
C GLY A 430 -21.77 29.09 -6.15
N GLU A 431 -21.61 28.78 -4.87
CA GLU A 431 -20.30 28.68 -4.23
C GLU A 431 -19.50 27.51 -4.81
N LEU A 432 -18.24 27.74 -5.18
CA LEU A 432 -17.34 26.73 -5.71
C LEU A 432 -16.35 26.32 -4.62
N ASP A 433 -16.72 25.29 -3.85
CA ASP A 433 -15.93 24.76 -2.75
C ASP A 433 -15.76 23.24 -2.87
N GLN A 434 -14.56 22.72 -2.60
CA GLN A 434 -14.27 21.29 -2.74
C GLN A 434 -15.04 20.43 -1.71
N ASN A 435 -15.27 20.95 -0.51
CA ASN A 435 -16.10 20.30 0.50
C ASN A 435 -17.57 20.27 0.08
N LEU A 436 -18.04 21.28 -0.66
CA LEU A 436 -19.38 21.26 -1.26
C LEU A 436 -19.51 20.13 -2.29
N SER A 437 -18.50 19.91 -3.15
CA SER A 437 -18.50 18.75 -4.07
C SER A 437 -18.58 17.43 -3.32
N LYS A 438 -17.81 17.26 -2.25
CA LYS A 438 -17.85 16.05 -1.40
C LYS A 438 -19.22 15.84 -0.75
N LEU A 439 -19.82 16.90 -0.22
CA LEU A 439 -21.17 16.89 0.34
C LEU A 439 -22.20 16.43 -0.70
N GLN A 440 -22.14 17.01 -1.90
CA GLN A 440 -23.07 16.70 -2.99
C GLN A 440 -22.93 15.25 -3.47
N ARG A 441 -21.71 14.71 -3.57
CA ARG A 441 -21.47 13.27 -3.85
C ARG A 441 -22.05 12.35 -2.77
N ASN A 442 -21.91 12.71 -1.51
CA ASN A 442 -22.48 11.94 -0.41
C ASN A 442 -24.02 11.96 -0.45
N ARG A 443 -24.62 13.12 -0.77
CA ARG A 443 -26.08 13.24 -1.00
C ARG A 443 -26.53 12.39 -2.18
N ALA A 444 -25.84 12.46 -3.32
CA ALA A 444 -26.14 11.66 -4.50
C ALA A 444 -26.09 10.16 -4.17
N SER A 445 -25.07 9.71 -3.43
CA SER A 445 -24.96 8.32 -2.96
C SER A 445 -26.15 7.91 -2.09
N CYS A 446 -26.60 8.77 -1.17
CA CYS A 446 -27.78 8.48 -0.35
C CYS A 446 -29.07 8.44 -1.20
N PHE A 447 -29.23 9.35 -2.18
CA PHE A 447 -30.37 9.34 -3.10
C PHE A 447 -30.40 8.08 -3.97
N LEU A 448 -29.24 7.57 -4.39
CA LEU A 448 -29.14 6.28 -5.09
C LEU A 448 -29.65 5.12 -4.22
N TYR A 449 -29.25 5.04 -2.95
CA TYR A 449 -29.79 4.02 -2.03
C TYR A 449 -31.29 4.16 -1.77
N LEU A 450 -31.82 5.39 -1.83
CA LEU A 450 -33.24 5.69 -1.71
C LEU A 450 -34.02 5.52 -3.03
N GLN A 451 -33.37 5.13 -4.12
CA GLN A 451 -33.95 5.01 -5.47
C GLN A 451 -34.54 6.33 -6.01
N GLN A 452 -34.03 7.49 -5.55
CA GLN A 452 -34.46 8.83 -6.02
C GLN A 452 -33.49 9.34 -7.10
N LEU A 453 -33.57 8.77 -8.31
CA LEU A 453 -32.62 9.03 -9.40
C LEU A 453 -32.55 10.51 -9.82
N ASP A 454 -33.69 11.19 -9.95
CA ASP A 454 -33.72 12.60 -10.37
C ASP A 454 -32.96 13.52 -9.41
N LYS A 455 -33.07 13.26 -8.10
CA LYS A 455 -32.33 14.03 -7.07
C LYS A 455 -30.86 13.66 -7.02
N ALA A 456 -30.53 12.39 -7.27
CA ALA A 456 -29.14 11.96 -7.39
C ALA A 456 -28.45 12.67 -8.57
N LYS A 457 -29.15 12.84 -9.69
CA LYS A 457 -28.70 13.59 -10.86
C LYS A 457 -28.47 15.07 -10.57
N GLU A 458 -29.40 15.72 -9.91
CA GLU A 458 -29.25 17.12 -9.52
C GLU A 458 -28.02 17.31 -8.61
N ALA A 459 -27.91 16.47 -7.57
CA ALA A 459 -26.79 16.52 -6.64
C ALA A 459 -25.44 16.26 -7.34
N ILE A 460 -25.37 15.28 -8.25
CA ILE A 460 -24.11 15.00 -8.95
C ILE A 460 -23.77 16.06 -9.99
N SER A 461 -24.76 16.69 -10.64
CA SER A 461 -24.54 17.82 -11.54
C SER A 461 -23.92 19.00 -10.79
N ASP A 462 -24.38 19.28 -9.57
CA ASP A 462 -23.78 20.31 -8.73
C ASP A 462 -22.38 19.92 -8.25
N ALA A 463 -22.15 18.65 -7.90
CA ALA A 463 -20.81 18.17 -7.57
C ALA A 463 -19.82 18.34 -8.74
N LEU A 464 -20.27 18.07 -9.96
CA LEU A 464 -19.48 18.19 -11.19
C LEU A 464 -19.12 19.64 -11.50
N LYS A 465 -20.03 20.60 -11.25
CA LYS A 465 -19.74 22.04 -11.40
C LYS A 465 -18.65 22.51 -10.42
N CYS A 466 -18.62 21.97 -9.21
CA CYS A 466 -17.65 22.33 -8.18
C CYS A 466 -16.28 21.66 -8.37
N ASP A 467 -16.27 20.38 -8.77
CA ASP A 467 -15.04 19.58 -8.92
C ASP A 467 -15.16 18.61 -10.11
N PRO A 468 -14.84 19.07 -11.34
CA PRO A 468 -14.99 18.29 -12.56
C PRO A 468 -13.96 17.16 -12.70
N ASN A 469 -12.80 17.29 -12.05
CA ASN A 469 -11.67 16.37 -12.20
C ASN A 469 -11.68 15.26 -11.14
N ASN A 470 -12.85 14.94 -10.58
CA ASN A 470 -12.95 13.97 -9.51
C ASN A 470 -13.45 12.61 -10.01
N ILE A 471 -12.63 11.58 -9.81
CA ILE A 471 -12.93 10.21 -10.22
C ILE A 471 -14.24 9.67 -9.60
N PHE A 472 -14.56 10.04 -8.35
CA PHE A 472 -15.78 9.56 -7.70
C PHE A 472 -17.04 10.24 -8.22
N THR A 473 -16.93 11.45 -8.78
CA THR A 473 -18.06 12.14 -9.43
C THR A 473 -18.46 11.37 -10.69
N HIS A 474 -17.52 11.10 -11.58
CA HIS A 474 -17.75 10.32 -12.81
C HIS A 474 -18.20 8.90 -12.53
N PHE A 475 -17.68 8.25 -11.49
CA PHE A 475 -18.17 6.94 -11.07
C PHE A 475 -19.63 6.97 -10.62
N THR A 476 -20.08 8.05 -9.98
CA THR A 476 -21.49 8.22 -9.59
C THR A 476 -22.37 8.51 -10.81
N ILE A 477 -21.87 9.28 -11.78
CA ILE A 477 -22.54 9.49 -13.09
C ILE A 477 -22.73 8.15 -13.80
N TYR A 478 -21.68 7.31 -13.83
CA TYR A 478 -21.76 5.94 -14.37
C TYR A 478 -22.86 5.11 -13.70
N LYS A 479 -22.92 5.09 -12.35
CA LYS A 479 -23.97 4.36 -11.63
C LYS A 479 -25.38 4.82 -12.03
N ILE A 480 -25.58 6.13 -12.15
CA ILE A 480 -26.86 6.69 -12.57
C ILE A 480 -27.18 6.24 -14.00
N ALA A 481 -26.22 6.33 -14.93
CA ALA A 481 -26.41 5.93 -16.32
C ALA A 481 -26.78 4.44 -16.47
N VAL A 482 -26.14 3.57 -15.70
CA VAL A 482 -26.49 2.13 -15.65
C VAL A 482 -27.92 1.92 -15.15
N LEU A 483 -28.32 2.60 -14.07
CA LEU A 483 -29.69 2.47 -13.53
C LEU A 483 -30.76 3.00 -14.50
N GLU A 484 -30.41 3.91 -15.39
CA GLU A 484 -31.29 4.43 -16.44
C GLU A 484 -31.25 3.65 -17.75
N ASN A 485 -30.42 2.59 -17.81
CA ASN A 485 -30.19 1.84 -19.02
C ASN A 485 -29.68 2.70 -20.20
N ASN A 486 -28.94 3.78 -19.89
CA ASN A 486 -28.31 4.63 -20.88
C ASN A 486 -26.85 4.19 -21.11
N ILE A 487 -26.66 3.38 -22.14
CA ILE A 487 -25.36 2.76 -22.47
C ILE A 487 -24.34 3.80 -22.95
N GLU A 488 -24.78 4.85 -23.68
CA GLU A 488 -23.90 5.90 -24.20
C GLU A 488 -23.28 6.70 -23.05
N ASN A 489 -24.12 7.22 -22.15
CA ASN A 489 -23.63 7.97 -20.98
C ASN A 489 -22.77 7.11 -20.04
N ALA A 490 -23.09 5.81 -19.92
CA ALA A 490 -22.28 4.88 -19.14
C ALA A 490 -20.89 4.69 -19.76
N ALA A 491 -20.81 4.63 -21.09
CA ALA A 491 -19.54 4.54 -21.80
C ALA A 491 -18.72 5.83 -21.65
N GLU A 492 -19.33 7.00 -21.86
CA GLU A 492 -18.66 8.29 -21.66
C GLU A 492 -18.10 8.44 -20.24
N ALA A 493 -18.87 8.04 -19.23
CA ALA A 493 -18.40 8.09 -17.84
C ALA A 493 -17.20 7.15 -17.59
N ILE A 494 -17.14 5.98 -18.25
CA ILE A 494 -15.97 5.08 -18.18
C ILE A 494 -14.75 5.72 -18.87
N GLU A 495 -14.92 6.37 -20.03
CA GLU A 495 -13.82 7.06 -20.70
C GLU A 495 -13.21 8.14 -19.81
N GLU A 496 -14.06 8.98 -19.19
CA GLU A 496 -13.61 10.03 -18.27
C GLU A 496 -12.92 9.45 -17.03
N LEU A 497 -13.42 8.34 -16.48
CA LEU A 497 -12.74 7.62 -15.40
C LEU A 497 -11.32 7.17 -15.80
N CYS A 498 -11.15 6.66 -17.03
CA CYS A 498 -9.84 6.25 -17.55
C CYS A 498 -8.90 7.43 -17.76
N LEU A 499 -9.40 8.55 -18.29
CA LEU A 499 -8.60 9.77 -18.47
C LEU A 499 -8.10 10.31 -17.12
N LEU A 500 -9.00 10.41 -16.14
CA LEU A 500 -8.65 10.88 -14.79
C LEU A 500 -7.70 9.92 -14.06
N ALA A 501 -7.78 8.61 -14.33
CA ALA A 501 -6.87 7.62 -13.76
C ALA A 501 -5.41 7.80 -14.21
N GLN A 502 -5.19 8.38 -15.39
CA GLN A 502 -3.86 8.63 -15.94
C GLN A 502 -3.29 10.00 -15.50
N MET A 503 -4.09 10.85 -14.86
CA MET A 503 -3.64 12.15 -14.37
C MET A 503 -2.81 12.01 -13.08
N PRO A 504 -1.69 12.74 -12.94
CA PRO A 504 -0.91 12.73 -11.70
C PRO A 504 -1.73 13.34 -10.55
N VAL A 505 -2.11 12.51 -9.58
CA VAL A 505 -2.88 12.94 -8.40
C VAL A 505 -2.08 13.96 -7.59
N ALA A 506 -2.69 15.12 -7.32
CA ALA A 506 -2.15 16.15 -6.43
C ALA A 506 -1.86 15.56 -5.04
N ILE A 507 -0.77 16.01 -4.42
CA ILE A 507 -0.16 15.37 -3.24
C ILE A 507 -1.12 15.25 -2.05
N GLU A 508 -2.14 16.11 -1.95
CA GLU A 508 -3.10 16.14 -0.85
C GLU A 508 -4.17 15.03 -0.91
N ASP A 509 -4.51 14.51 -2.10
CA ASP A 509 -5.51 13.44 -2.27
C ASP A 509 -4.91 12.01 -2.21
N ARG A 510 -3.57 11.89 -2.22
CA ARG A 510 -2.87 10.59 -2.18
C ARG A 510 -3.08 9.81 -0.89
N VAL A 511 -3.45 10.47 0.21
CA VAL A 511 -3.64 9.80 1.51
C VAL A 511 -4.91 8.93 1.53
N LEU A 512 -5.89 9.21 0.65
CA LEU A 512 -7.17 8.51 0.59
C LEU A 512 -7.35 7.65 -0.67
N VAL A 513 -6.67 7.98 -1.76
CA VAL A 513 -6.80 7.30 -3.05
C VAL A 513 -5.62 6.34 -3.21
N THR A 514 -5.86 5.05 -2.96
CA THR A 514 -4.89 3.99 -3.25
C THR A 514 -4.39 4.12 -4.69
N GLU A 515 -3.12 3.83 -4.97
CA GLU A 515 -2.55 3.83 -6.34
C GLU A 515 -3.39 3.02 -7.36
N ASN A 516 -4.24 2.09 -6.88
CA ASN A 516 -5.16 1.29 -7.68
C ASN A 516 -6.65 1.68 -7.59
N ALA A 517 -6.99 2.91 -7.15
CA ALA A 517 -8.39 3.32 -6.94
C ALA A 517 -9.21 3.27 -8.24
N ALA A 518 -8.63 3.68 -9.36
CA ALA A 518 -9.27 3.62 -10.68
C ALA A 518 -9.59 2.16 -11.09
N GLY A 519 -8.63 1.24 -10.91
CA GLY A 519 -8.83 -0.18 -11.17
C GLY A 519 -9.97 -0.75 -10.32
N ASN A 520 -9.99 -0.45 -9.01
CA ASN A 520 -11.06 -0.89 -8.12
C ASN A 520 -12.45 -0.35 -8.54
N LEU A 521 -12.52 0.92 -8.98
CA LEU A 521 -13.76 1.52 -9.48
C LEU A 521 -14.23 0.90 -10.80
N LEU A 522 -13.33 0.60 -11.73
CA LEU A 522 -13.66 -0.08 -13.00
C LEU A 522 -14.14 -1.53 -12.76
N SER A 523 -13.52 -2.24 -11.82
CA SER A 523 -13.98 -3.57 -11.39
C SER A 523 -15.39 -3.50 -10.78
N LEU A 524 -15.64 -2.52 -9.91
CA LEU A 524 -16.98 -2.29 -9.35
C LEU A 524 -17.99 -1.85 -10.43
N ALA A 525 -17.56 -1.06 -11.42
CA ALA A 525 -18.39 -0.68 -12.55
C ALA A 525 -18.86 -1.91 -13.32
N ALA A 526 -17.94 -2.81 -13.67
CA ALA A 526 -18.28 -4.08 -14.30
C ALA A 526 -19.28 -4.90 -13.48
N GLN A 527 -19.08 -5.03 -12.17
CA GLN A 527 -20.01 -5.74 -11.28
C GLN A 527 -21.41 -5.11 -11.31
N ILE A 528 -21.52 -3.78 -11.21
CA ILE A 528 -22.79 -3.07 -11.23
C ILE A 528 -23.53 -3.27 -12.57
N ALA A 529 -22.81 -3.23 -13.69
CA ALA A 529 -23.40 -3.51 -14.99
C ALA A 529 -23.91 -4.97 -15.10
N LEU A 530 -23.15 -5.94 -14.58
CA LEU A 530 -23.59 -7.34 -14.54
C LEU A 530 -24.84 -7.54 -13.68
N ASP A 531 -24.90 -6.93 -12.50
CA ASP A 531 -26.07 -6.99 -11.61
C ASP A 531 -27.33 -6.39 -12.28
N ASN A 532 -27.15 -5.41 -13.16
CA ASN A 532 -28.21 -4.79 -13.95
C ASN A 532 -28.43 -5.45 -15.33
N LYS A 533 -27.84 -6.63 -15.58
CA LYS A 533 -27.95 -7.39 -16.84
C LYS A 533 -27.46 -6.64 -18.10
N GLN A 534 -26.58 -5.67 -17.95
CA GLN A 534 -25.97 -4.91 -19.06
C GLN A 534 -24.60 -5.48 -19.41
N GLN A 535 -24.60 -6.59 -20.17
CA GLN A 535 -23.37 -7.34 -20.50
C GLN A 535 -22.36 -6.51 -21.31
N ASP A 536 -22.82 -5.71 -22.27
CA ASP A 536 -21.93 -4.89 -23.12
C ASP A 536 -21.23 -3.78 -22.32
N THR A 537 -21.96 -3.13 -21.40
CA THR A 537 -21.40 -2.13 -20.48
C THR A 537 -20.37 -2.78 -19.54
N ALA A 538 -20.67 -3.99 -19.03
CA ALA A 538 -19.72 -4.74 -18.21
C ALA A 538 -18.46 -5.14 -18.98
N ARG A 539 -18.61 -5.55 -20.25
CA ARG A 539 -17.50 -5.88 -21.14
C ARG A 539 -16.57 -4.68 -21.32
N LYS A 540 -17.10 -3.52 -21.68
CA LYS A 540 -16.32 -2.28 -21.83
C LYS A 540 -15.58 -1.89 -20.55
N ALA A 541 -16.24 -1.99 -19.39
CA ALA A 541 -15.60 -1.69 -18.10
C ALA A 541 -14.42 -2.64 -17.79
N LEU A 542 -14.57 -3.94 -18.10
CA LEU A 542 -13.50 -4.93 -17.92
C LEU A 542 -12.35 -4.76 -18.92
N GLU A 543 -12.63 -4.41 -20.18
CA GLU A 543 -11.60 -4.10 -21.18
C GLU A 543 -10.73 -2.93 -20.71
N ARG A 544 -11.36 -1.84 -20.26
CA ARG A 544 -10.63 -0.69 -19.69
C ARG A 544 -9.91 -1.00 -18.40
N PHE A 545 -10.47 -1.88 -17.56
CA PHE A 545 -9.78 -2.38 -16.38
C PHE A 545 -8.47 -3.11 -16.75
N CYS A 546 -8.49 -3.95 -17.79
CA CYS A 546 -7.30 -4.65 -18.26
C CYS A 546 -6.22 -3.72 -18.82
N GLU A 547 -6.58 -2.52 -19.30
CA GLU A 547 -5.63 -1.52 -19.80
C GLU A 547 -5.00 -0.68 -18.67
N VAL A 548 -5.77 -0.33 -17.64
CA VAL A 548 -5.34 0.58 -16.56
C VAL A 548 -4.67 -0.15 -15.40
N SER A 549 -5.09 -1.38 -15.09
CA SER A 549 -4.59 -2.13 -13.93
C SER A 549 -3.19 -2.67 -14.14
N HIS A 550 -2.37 -2.57 -13.09
CA HIS A 550 -1.01 -3.14 -13.07
C HIS A 550 -0.95 -4.48 -12.34
N ASP A 551 -2.05 -4.90 -11.69
CA ASP A 551 -2.15 -6.15 -10.94
C ASP A 551 -2.52 -7.31 -11.88
N VAL A 552 -1.52 -8.14 -12.20
CA VAL A 552 -1.65 -9.29 -13.11
C VAL A 552 -2.74 -10.26 -12.65
N VAL A 553 -2.89 -10.51 -11.35
CA VAL A 553 -3.88 -11.47 -10.82
C VAL A 553 -5.29 -10.98 -11.12
N GLN A 554 -5.55 -9.69 -10.88
CA GLN A 554 -6.85 -9.11 -11.17
C GLN A 554 -7.11 -9.00 -12.68
N VAL A 555 -6.09 -8.65 -13.47
CA VAL A 555 -6.21 -8.59 -14.94
C VAL A 555 -6.56 -9.96 -15.52
N LEU A 556 -5.89 -11.03 -15.09
CA LEU A 556 -6.22 -12.40 -15.52
C LEU A 556 -7.64 -12.79 -15.10
N THR A 557 -8.05 -12.44 -13.88
CA THR A 557 -9.43 -12.67 -13.42
C THR A 557 -10.45 -11.94 -14.29
N ALA A 558 -10.20 -10.67 -14.64
CA ALA A 558 -11.04 -9.89 -15.54
C ALA A 558 -11.11 -10.51 -16.95
N LEU A 559 -9.99 -10.98 -17.48
CA LEU A 559 -9.93 -11.68 -18.77
C LEU A 559 -10.73 -12.99 -18.76
N ARG A 560 -10.71 -13.77 -17.67
CA ARG A 560 -11.59 -14.95 -17.53
C ARG A 560 -13.07 -14.56 -17.58
N CYS A 561 -13.45 -13.46 -16.93
CA CYS A 561 -14.81 -12.93 -16.96
C CYS A 561 -15.19 -12.51 -18.38
N LEU A 562 -14.33 -11.78 -19.08
CA LEU A 562 -14.53 -11.39 -20.48
C LEU A 562 -14.72 -12.61 -21.40
N VAL A 563 -13.85 -13.61 -21.30
CA VAL A 563 -13.96 -14.86 -22.06
C VAL A 563 -15.29 -15.56 -21.78
N ARG A 564 -15.71 -15.67 -20.51
CA ARG A 564 -17.00 -16.26 -20.15
C ARG A 564 -18.17 -15.48 -20.72
N LEU A 565 -18.14 -14.15 -20.68
CA LEU A 565 -19.17 -13.30 -21.26
C LEU A 565 -19.29 -13.49 -22.78
N VAL A 566 -18.16 -13.62 -23.48
CA VAL A 566 -18.17 -13.87 -24.93
C VAL A 566 -18.67 -15.28 -25.26
N LEU A 567 -18.23 -16.31 -24.52
CA LEU A 567 -18.73 -17.68 -24.72
C LEU A 567 -20.25 -17.76 -24.49
N LEU A 568 -20.76 -17.06 -23.47
CA LEU A 568 -22.20 -17.01 -23.17
C LEU A 568 -22.98 -16.23 -24.23
N ALA A 569 -22.37 -15.20 -24.82
CA ALA A 569 -22.94 -14.51 -25.98
C ALA A 569 -22.96 -15.41 -27.22
N MET A 570 -21.92 -16.22 -27.46
CA MET A 570 -21.84 -17.17 -28.57
C MET A 570 -22.92 -18.26 -28.50
N GLU A 571 -23.23 -18.78 -27.32
CA GLU A 571 -24.31 -19.77 -27.14
C GLU A 571 -25.69 -19.24 -27.57
N ASN A 572 -25.88 -17.92 -27.51
CA ASN A 572 -27.15 -17.24 -27.81
C ASN A 572 -27.15 -16.51 -29.17
N ALA A 573 -26.04 -16.53 -29.90
CA ALA A 573 -25.85 -15.74 -31.13
C ALA A 573 -26.26 -16.51 -32.40
N TYR A 574 -26.82 -15.79 -33.38
CA TYR A 574 -26.96 -16.27 -34.77
C TYR A 574 -25.58 -16.39 -35.45
N GLU A 575 -25.45 -17.22 -36.50
CA GLU A 575 -24.17 -17.53 -37.15
C GLU A 575 -23.33 -16.29 -37.54
N GLU A 576 -23.97 -15.20 -37.99
CA GLU A 576 -23.29 -13.96 -38.40
C GLU A 576 -22.56 -13.25 -37.24
N ASN A 577 -23.07 -13.33 -36.01
CA ASN A 577 -22.45 -12.71 -34.83
C ASN A 577 -21.36 -13.60 -34.19
N ARG A 578 -21.22 -14.84 -34.65
CA ARG A 578 -20.26 -15.79 -34.12
C ARG A 578 -18.83 -15.38 -34.45
N ASP A 579 -18.61 -14.83 -35.64
CA ASP A 579 -17.30 -14.36 -36.10
C ASP A 579 -16.76 -13.22 -35.24
N VAL A 580 -17.60 -12.23 -34.91
CA VAL A 580 -17.22 -11.12 -34.02
C VAL A 580 -16.83 -11.63 -32.63
N CYS A 581 -17.54 -12.64 -32.13
CA CYS A 581 -17.22 -13.25 -30.85
C CYS A 581 -15.90 -14.04 -30.88
N LEU A 582 -15.62 -14.74 -31.98
CA LEU A 582 -14.34 -15.43 -32.17
C LEU A 582 -13.18 -14.44 -32.21
N ASP A 583 -13.33 -13.31 -32.91
CA ASP A 583 -12.30 -12.27 -32.97
C ASP A 583 -12.05 -11.64 -31.59
N ALA A 584 -13.11 -11.41 -30.80
CA ALA A 584 -12.99 -10.95 -29.41
C ALA A 584 -12.31 -11.98 -28.50
N LEU A 585 -12.65 -13.27 -28.61
CA LEU A 585 -11.96 -14.34 -27.88
C LEU A 585 -10.47 -14.39 -28.22
N LEU A 586 -10.14 -14.26 -29.51
CA LEU A 586 -8.75 -14.25 -29.96
C LEU A 586 -7.98 -13.08 -29.34
N LEU A 587 -8.58 -11.88 -29.30
CA LEU A 587 -8.01 -10.71 -28.65
C LEU A 587 -7.76 -10.95 -27.15
N TYR A 588 -8.76 -11.42 -26.41
CA TYR A 588 -8.63 -11.64 -24.97
C TYR A 588 -7.63 -12.75 -24.62
N LEU A 589 -7.56 -13.82 -25.42
CA LEU A 589 -6.55 -14.87 -25.25
C LEU A 589 -5.14 -14.35 -25.54
N LYS A 590 -4.95 -13.48 -26.54
CA LYS A 590 -3.67 -12.80 -26.79
C LYS A 590 -3.27 -11.90 -25.62
N MET A 591 -4.23 -11.14 -25.06
CA MET A 591 -3.99 -10.33 -23.86
C MET A 591 -3.62 -11.20 -22.66
N ALA A 592 -4.29 -12.33 -22.46
CA ALA A 592 -3.96 -13.29 -21.41
C ALA A 592 -2.55 -13.85 -21.58
N PHE A 593 -2.20 -14.31 -22.79
CA PHE A 593 -0.87 -14.80 -23.09
C PHE A 593 0.22 -13.76 -22.79
N LYS A 594 0.01 -12.49 -23.18
CA LYS A 594 0.95 -11.41 -22.86
C LYS A 594 1.12 -11.22 -21.34
N ASN A 595 0.01 -11.17 -20.59
CA ASN A 595 0.06 -10.94 -19.14
C ASN A 595 0.67 -12.11 -18.36
N VAL A 596 0.46 -13.36 -18.82
CA VAL A 596 1.09 -14.55 -18.20
C VAL A 596 2.58 -14.66 -18.57
N SER A 597 2.95 -14.24 -19.78
CA SER A 597 4.34 -14.29 -20.26
C SER A 597 5.26 -13.21 -19.67
N GLU A 598 4.72 -12.09 -19.21
CA GLU A 598 5.52 -10.99 -18.67
C GLU A 598 6.11 -11.34 -17.28
N PRO A 599 7.44 -11.26 -17.08
CA PRO A 599 8.07 -11.47 -15.78
C PRO A 599 7.87 -10.23 -14.90
N ARG A 600 6.65 -10.02 -14.39
CA ARG A 600 6.40 -9.02 -13.34
C ARG A 600 6.69 -9.66 -12.00
N ASN A 601 7.22 -8.88 -11.05
CA ASN A 601 7.65 -9.26 -9.70
C ASN A 601 6.56 -10.03 -8.92
N ALA A 602 6.33 -11.30 -9.27
CA ALA A 602 5.44 -12.17 -8.55
C ALA A 602 6.24 -12.79 -7.41
N PRO A 603 5.73 -12.79 -6.16
CA PRO A 603 6.36 -13.55 -5.08
C PRO A 603 6.49 -15.02 -5.49
N ALA A 604 7.41 -15.78 -4.89
CA ALA A 604 7.73 -17.17 -5.23
C ALA A 604 6.55 -18.18 -5.26
N GLN A 605 5.34 -17.76 -4.88
CA GLN A 605 4.07 -18.49 -5.05
C GLN A 605 3.40 -18.25 -6.43
N GLY A 606 3.94 -17.35 -7.26
CA GLY A 606 3.35 -16.90 -8.52
C GLY A 606 3.52 -17.83 -9.72
N GLU A 607 4.56 -18.68 -9.74
CA GLU A 607 4.79 -19.60 -10.88
C GLU A 607 3.67 -20.63 -11.02
N PHE A 608 3.19 -21.22 -9.91
CA PHE A 608 2.07 -22.16 -9.94
C PHE A 608 0.76 -21.49 -10.36
N PHE A 609 0.51 -20.26 -9.87
CA PHE A 609 -0.67 -19.49 -10.25
C PHE A 609 -0.67 -19.14 -11.75
N CYS A 610 0.45 -18.66 -12.29
CA CYS A 610 0.57 -18.37 -13.72
C CYS A 610 0.41 -19.63 -14.58
N SER A 611 0.95 -20.78 -14.13
CA SER A 611 0.76 -22.07 -14.82
C SER A 611 -0.71 -22.51 -14.82
N ASP A 612 -1.43 -22.39 -13.70
CA ASP A 612 -2.84 -22.76 -13.62
C ASP A 612 -3.72 -21.86 -14.51
N GLU A 613 -3.45 -20.56 -14.53
CA GLU A 613 -4.13 -19.61 -15.41
C GLU A 613 -3.81 -19.90 -16.89
N ALA A 614 -2.53 -20.14 -17.24
CA ALA A 614 -2.12 -20.54 -18.58
C ALA A 614 -2.89 -21.79 -19.04
N ASN A 615 -2.99 -22.81 -18.18
CA ASN A 615 -3.69 -24.05 -18.49
C ASN A 615 -5.20 -23.83 -18.70
N TRP A 616 -5.82 -22.90 -17.96
CA TRP A 616 -7.22 -22.55 -18.18
C TRP A 616 -7.45 -21.90 -19.55
N PHE A 617 -6.67 -20.86 -19.90
CA PHE A 617 -6.78 -20.19 -21.19
C PHE A 617 -6.43 -21.12 -22.35
N ARG A 618 -5.43 -21.99 -22.18
CA ARG A 618 -5.05 -23.04 -23.14
C ARG A 618 -6.24 -23.94 -23.51
N ARG A 619 -6.99 -24.41 -22.50
CA ARG A 619 -8.17 -25.27 -22.73
C ARG A 619 -9.27 -24.54 -23.51
N ILE A 620 -9.46 -23.24 -23.25
CA ILE A 620 -10.40 -22.42 -24.03
C ILE A 620 -9.92 -22.30 -25.48
N ALA A 621 -8.64 -21.96 -25.71
CA ALA A 621 -8.05 -21.87 -27.04
C ALA A 621 -8.23 -23.18 -27.83
N TRP A 622 -7.95 -24.33 -27.21
CA TRP A 622 -8.18 -25.65 -27.79
C TRP A 622 -9.64 -25.88 -28.20
N ASN A 623 -10.58 -25.66 -27.27
CA ASN A 623 -12.00 -25.88 -27.51
C ASN A 623 -12.54 -24.96 -28.61
N THR A 624 -12.09 -23.71 -28.64
CA THR A 624 -12.48 -22.75 -29.69
C THR A 624 -11.89 -23.14 -31.04
N ALA A 625 -10.62 -23.60 -31.09
CA ALA A 625 -10.00 -24.08 -32.32
C ALA A 625 -10.79 -25.23 -32.98
N LEU A 626 -11.29 -26.17 -32.17
CA LEU A 626 -12.13 -27.29 -32.65
C LEU A 626 -13.47 -26.82 -33.24
N GLN A 627 -13.99 -25.67 -32.80
CA GLN A 627 -15.22 -25.10 -33.35
C GLN A 627 -15.00 -24.35 -34.67
N CYS A 628 -13.75 -24.04 -35.03
CA CYS A 628 -13.38 -23.26 -36.21
C CYS A 628 -13.26 -24.11 -37.50
N GLY A 629 -13.99 -25.23 -37.62
CA GLY A 629 -13.92 -26.12 -38.79
C GLY A 629 -14.19 -25.44 -40.14
N GLY A 630 -14.90 -24.31 -40.16
CA GLY A 630 -15.16 -23.51 -41.37
C GLY A 630 -14.07 -22.49 -41.74
N SER A 631 -13.03 -22.31 -40.93
CA SER A 631 -11.94 -21.35 -41.19
C SER A 631 -10.59 -21.87 -40.70
N SER A 632 -9.78 -22.34 -41.64
CA SER A 632 -8.43 -22.86 -41.39
C SER A 632 -7.50 -21.79 -40.79
N VAL A 633 -7.69 -20.51 -41.13
CA VAL A 633 -6.96 -19.37 -40.54
C VAL A 633 -7.25 -19.24 -39.04
N ARG A 634 -8.52 -19.19 -38.63
CA ARG A 634 -8.89 -19.09 -37.21
C ARG A 634 -8.48 -20.34 -36.44
N MET A 635 -8.66 -21.52 -37.04
CA MET A 635 -8.22 -22.78 -36.45
C MET A 635 -6.72 -22.76 -36.13
N ARG A 636 -5.88 -22.33 -37.10
CA ARG A 636 -4.44 -22.13 -36.90
C ARG A 636 -4.16 -21.18 -35.74
N ASP A 637 -4.78 -20.00 -35.73
CA ASP A 637 -4.49 -18.96 -34.74
C ASP A 637 -4.84 -19.39 -33.30
N PHE A 638 -5.96 -20.10 -33.11
CA PHE A 638 -6.33 -20.63 -31.79
C PHE A 638 -5.46 -21.82 -31.36
N PHE A 639 -5.10 -22.74 -32.27
CA PHE A 639 -4.15 -23.80 -31.91
C PHE A 639 -2.75 -23.25 -31.61
N LEU A 640 -2.32 -22.19 -32.30
CA LEU A 640 -1.06 -21.50 -32.01
C LEU A 640 -1.08 -20.87 -30.61
N LEU A 641 -2.14 -20.16 -30.24
CA LEU A 641 -2.28 -19.65 -28.86
C LEU A 641 -2.34 -20.77 -27.82
N CYS A 642 -3.03 -21.87 -28.14
CA CYS A 642 -3.06 -23.05 -27.27
C CYS A 642 -1.64 -23.61 -27.06
N TYR A 643 -0.84 -23.72 -28.13
CA TYR A 643 0.56 -24.12 -28.05
C TYR A 643 1.37 -23.15 -27.19
N GLN A 644 1.33 -21.85 -27.48
CA GLN A 644 2.09 -20.83 -26.74
C GLN A 644 1.76 -20.80 -25.24
N LEU A 645 0.47 -20.89 -24.88
CA LEU A 645 0.04 -20.96 -23.48
C LEU A 645 0.48 -22.27 -22.80
N SER A 646 0.62 -23.35 -23.55
CA SER A 646 1.08 -24.64 -23.01
C SER A 646 2.57 -24.66 -22.68
N GLU A 647 3.38 -23.80 -23.30
CA GLU A 647 4.79 -23.62 -22.96
C GLU A 647 4.96 -22.99 -21.56
N LEU A 648 3.98 -22.19 -21.12
CA LEU A 648 3.94 -21.55 -19.79
C LEU A 648 3.40 -22.47 -18.68
N CYS A 649 2.95 -23.68 -19.03
CA CYS A 649 2.43 -24.66 -18.07
C CYS A 649 3.58 -25.54 -17.52
N VAL A 650 3.36 -26.14 -16.35
CA VAL A 650 4.23 -27.23 -15.87
C VAL A 650 4.23 -28.36 -16.90
N GLN A 651 5.42 -28.72 -17.38
CA GLN A 651 5.59 -29.72 -18.43
C GLN A 651 5.33 -31.12 -17.88
N ASP A 652 4.13 -31.62 -18.14
CA ASP A 652 3.75 -33.02 -17.92
C ASP A 652 3.49 -33.74 -19.26
N ARG A 653 3.33 -35.06 -19.19
CA ARG A 653 3.07 -35.88 -20.39
C ARG A 653 1.80 -35.44 -21.14
N GLY A 654 0.78 -34.96 -20.42
CA GLY A 654 -0.48 -34.50 -21.00
C GLY A 654 -0.32 -33.18 -21.76
N VAL A 655 0.45 -32.24 -21.21
CA VAL A 655 0.79 -30.94 -21.82
C VAL A 655 1.65 -31.15 -23.05
N LEU A 656 2.69 -32.00 -22.99
CA LEU A 656 3.53 -32.33 -24.14
C LEU A 656 2.72 -33.01 -25.27
N MET A 657 1.79 -33.91 -24.91
CA MET A 657 0.88 -34.51 -25.90
C MET A 657 -0.06 -33.46 -26.51
N GLY A 658 -0.51 -32.49 -25.71
CA GLY A 658 -1.26 -31.32 -26.16
C GLY A 658 -0.45 -30.45 -27.14
N GLN A 659 0.79 -30.11 -26.81
CA GLN A 659 1.72 -29.35 -27.67
C GLN A 659 1.90 -30.03 -29.02
N LYS A 660 2.24 -31.33 -29.00
CA LYS A 660 2.38 -32.16 -30.19
C LYS A 660 1.13 -32.06 -31.09
N THR A 661 -0.05 -32.24 -30.49
CA THR A 661 -1.29 -32.23 -31.24
C THR A 661 -1.62 -30.83 -31.77
N CYS A 662 -1.39 -29.76 -30.99
CA CYS A 662 -1.53 -28.39 -31.47
C CYS A 662 -0.63 -28.11 -32.67
N LEU A 663 0.66 -28.47 -32.60
CA LEU A 663 1.62 -28.24 -33.69
C LEU A 663 1.25 -29.00 -34.96
N LEU A 664 0.78 -30.25 -34.84
CA LEU A 664 0.25 -31.01 -35.97
C LEU A 664 -0.97 -30.31 -36.60
N MET A 665 -1.90 -29.83 -35.78
CA MET A 665 -3.09 -29.12 -36.27
C MET A 665 -2.75 -27.76 -36.90
N ILE A 666 -1.76 -27.03 -36.35
CA ILE A 666 -1.25 -25.78 -36.93
C ILE A 666 -0.65 -26.06 -38.31
N ALA A 667 0.24 -27.06 -38.41
CA ALA A 667 0.86 -27.44 -39.67
C ALA A 667 -0.19 -27.85 -40.73
N ALA A 668 -1.16 -28.69 -40.34
CA ALA A 668 -2.27 -29.09 -41.21
C ALA A 668 -3.11 -27.89 -41.67
N ALA A 669 -3.46 -26.98 -40.76
CA ALA A 669 -4.21 -25.78 -41.08
C ALA A 669 -3.44 -24.85 -42.02
N CYS A 670 -2.12 -24.66 -41.81
CA CYS A 670 -1.27 -23.91 -42.73
C CYS A 670 -1.26 -24.51 -44.14
N LEU A 671 -1.12 -25.83 -44.26
CA LEU A 671 -1.12 -26.53 -45.55
C LEU A 671 -2.47 -26.40 -46.27
N ASP A 672 -3.58 -26.44 -45.52
CA ASP A 672 -4.93 -26.28 -46.05
C ASP A 672 -5.20 -24.84 -46.53
N ILE A 673 -4.78 -23.82 -45.77
CA ILE A 673 -4.82 -22.40 -46.18
C ILE A 673 -4.12 -22.21 -47.54
N CYS A 674 -2.98 -22.86 -47.75
CA CYS A 674 -2.25 -22.82 -49.01
C CYS A 674 -2.95 -23.58 -50.16
N CYS A 675 -3.89 -24.49 -49.87
CA CYS A 675 -4.69 -25.17 -50.89
C CYS A 675 -5.88 -24.34 -51.37
N THR A 676 -6.47 -23.52 -50.49
CA THR A 676 -7.71 -22.77 -50.77
C THR A 676 -7.48 -21.39 -51.36
N THR A 677 -6.28 -20.84 -51.24
CA THR A 677 -5.96 -19.44 -51.62
C THR A 677 -5.21 -19.40 -52.95
N PRO A 678 -5.43 -18.45 -53.87
CA PRO A 678 -4.62 -18.32 -55.09
C PRO A 678 -3.18 -17.87 -54.79
N GLN A 679 -2.24 -18.28 -55.65
CA GLN A 679 -0.78 -18.05 -55.50
C GLN A 679 -0.43 -16.59 -55.21
N THR A 680 0.07 -16.32 -54.00
CA THR A 680 0.43 -14.99 -53.49
C THR A 680 1.69 -15.11 -52.64
N GLU A 681 2.50 -14.05 -52.50
CA GLU A 681 3.70 -14.02 -51.62
C GLU A 681 3.41 -14.53 -50.18
N GLN A 682 2.19 -14.28 -49.69
CA GLN A 682 1.71 -14.75 -48.38
C GLN A 682 1.70 -16.28 -48.23
N GLN A 683 1.58 -17.05 -49.32
CA GLN A 683 1.64 -18.51 -49.24
C GLN A 683 3.01 -19.02 -48.85
N THR A 684 4.07 -18.38 -49.37
CA THR A 684 5.46 -18.73 -49.07
C THR A 684 5.74 -18.56 -47.57
N GLU A 685 5.23 -17.51 -46.96
CA GLU A 685 5.37 -17.23 -45.52
C GLU A 685 4.61 -18.26 -44.67
N VAL A 686 3.37 -18.58 -45.03
CA VAL A 686 2.57 -19.60 -44.32
C VAL A 686 3.20 -20.99 -44.40
N LEU A 687 3.79 -21.36 -45.56
CA LEU A 687 4.52 -22.63 -45.73
C LEU A 687 5.83 -22.64 -44.93
N ALA A 688 6.54 -21.51 -44.85
CA ALA A 688 7.73 -21.40 -44.00
C ALA A 688 7.39 -21.55 -42.51
N GLN A 689 6.31 -20.91 -42.04
CA GLN A 689 5.79 -21.09 -40.67
C GLN A 689 5.38 -22.54 -40.41
N ALA A 690 4.75 -23.21 -41.40
CA ALA A 690 4.41 -24.63 -41.28
C ALA A 690 5.66 -25.49 -41.04
N LEU A 691 6.74 -25.25 -41.79
CA LEU A 691 8.01 -25.97 -41.60
C LEU A 691 8.64 -25.71 -40.22
N GLU A 692 8.56 -24.49 -39.71
CA GLU A 692 9.02 -24.16 -38.35
C GLU A 692 8.22 -24.93 -37.29
N HIS A 693 6.90 -24.94 -37.39
CA HIS A 693 6.04 -25.68 -36.46
C HIS A 693 6.24 -27.20 -36.54
N ILE A 694 6.49 -27.74 -37.74
CA ILE A 694 6.85 -29.15 -37.95
C ILE A 694 8.16 -29.48 -37.23
N GLN A 695 9.18 -28.62 -37.37
CA GLN A 695 10.47 -28.79 -36.73
C GLN A 695 10.34 -28.78 -35.20
N ILE A 696 9.59 -27.83 -34.63
CA ILE A 696 9.31 -27.79 -33.19
C ILE A 696 8.54 -29.04 -32.76
N CYS A 697 7.61 -29.54 -33.58
CA CYS A 697 6.86 -30.75 -33.28
C CYS A 697 7.76 -31.99 -33.24
N TRP A 698 8.78 -32.06 -34.09
CA TRP A 698 9.81 -33.11 -34.04
C TRP A 698 10.56 -33.10 -32.70
N GLU A 699 10.91 -31.93 -32.18
CA GLU A 699 11.59 -31.78 -30.89
C GLU A 699 10.71 -32.28 -29.73
N VAL A 700 9.46 -31.82 -29.66
CA VAL A 700 8.48 -32.28 -28.65
C VAL A 700 8.24 -33.78 -28.78
N TRP A 701 8.14 -34.30 -30.00
CA TRP A 701 7.97 -35.73 -30.26
C TRP A 701 9.18 -36.55 -29.79
N GLY A 702 10.41 -36.04 -29.99
CA GLY A 702 11.63 -36.66 -29.50
C GLY A 702 11.65 -36.84 -27.98
N VAL A 703 11.22 -35.80 -27.24
CA VAL A 703 11.09 -35.86 -25.78
C VAL A 703 10.02 -36.86 -25.34
N LEU A 704 8.87 -36.89 -26.03
CA LEU A 704 7.81 -37.87 -25.76
C LEU A 704 8.29 -39.30 -26.02
N LYS A 705 8.95 -39.56 -27.16
CA LYS A 705 9.46 -40.89 -27.54
C LYS A 705 10.52 -41.41 -26.56
N ALA A 706 11.31 -40.52 -25.96
CA ALA A 706 12.27 -40.89 -24.92
C ALA A 706 11.60 -41.31 -23.59
N THR A 707 10.36 -40.91 -23.34
CA THR A 707 9.65 -41.11 -22.08
C THR A 707 8.57 -42.22 -22.13
N GLY A 708 8.34 -42.85 -23.28
CA GLY A 708 7.39 -43.97 -23.39
C GLY A 708 7.39 -44.67 -24.75
N GLU A 709 6.65 -45.79 -24.85
CA GLU A 709 6.48 -46.54 -26.09
C GLU A 709 5.25 -46.08 -26.89
N TYR A 710 5.47 -45.63 -28.13
CA TYR A 710 4.42 -45.10 -29.03
C TYR A 710 4.43 -45.77 -30.41
N ALA A 711 4.71 -47.06 -30.48
CA ALA A 711 4.92 -47.80 -31.74
C ALA A 711 3.76 -47.74 -32.76
N LYS A 712 2.56 -47.27 -32.36
CA LYS A 712 1.37 -47.14 -33.22
C LYS A 712 0.92 -45.68 -33.45
N ASP A 713 1.64 -44.69 -32.94
CA ASP A 713 1.26 -43.29 -33.09
C ASP A 713 1.63 -42.77 -34.49
N PRO A 714 0.69 -42.19 -35.26
CA PRO A 714 0.93 -41.76 -36.64
C PRO A 714 1.75 -40.46 -36.76
N THR A 715 2.20 -39.86 -35.65
CA THR A 715 2.88 -38.55 -35.65
C THR A 715 4.09 -38.51 -36.58
N GLU A 716 4.94 -39.54 -36.54
CA GLU A 716 6.17 -39.59 -37.36
C GLU A 716 5.85 -39.59 -38.85
N THR A 717 4.82 -40.35 -39.25
CA THR A 717 4.30 -40.38 -40.62
C THR A 717 3.66 -39.06 -41.02
N LEU A 718 2.84 -38.47 -40.17
CA LEU A 718 2.15 -37.20 -40.45
C LEU A 718 3.15 -36.04 -40.60
N LEU A 719 4.15 -35.96 -39.72
CA LEU A 719 5.19 -34.93 -39.80
C LEU A 719 5.96 -35.04 -41.12
N LEU A 720 6.42 -36.23 -41.50
CA LEU A 720 7.11 -36.43 -42.79
C LEU A 720 6.24 -36.07 -43.99
N LEU A 721 4.94 -36.40 -43.98
CA LEU A 721 4.02 -36.05 -45.07
C LEU A 721 3.74 -34.55 -45.15
N TYR A 722 3.53 -33.89 -44.02
CA TYR A 722 3.35 -32.43 -43.96
C TYR A 722 4.62 -31.69 -44.38
N GLU A 723 5.76 -32.20 -43.94
CA GLU A 723 7.09 -31.70 -44.25
C GLU A 723 7.40 -31.84 -45.75
N PHE A 724 7.01 -32.98 -46.34
CA PHE A 724 7.10 -33.25 -47.77
C PHE A 724 6.17 -32.33 -48.58
N GLU A 725 4.91 -32.18 -48.18
CA GLU A 725 3.96 -31.28 -48.87
C GLU A 725 4.45 -29.82 -48.85
N ALA A 726 4.87 -29.33 -47.69
CA ALA A 726 5.34 -27.96 -47.54
C ALA A 726 6.57 -27.69 -48.43
N ARG A 727 7.56 -28.59 -48.42
CA ARG A 727 8.77 -28.45 -49.25
C ARG A 727 8.50 -28.61 -50.73
N ALA A 728 7.59 -29.50 -51.12
CA ALA A 728 7.18 -29.65 -52.51
C ALA A 728 6.56 -28.34 -53.01
N LYS A 729 5.65 -27.74 -52.23
CA LYS A 729 5.02 -26.47 -52.61
C LYS A 729 5.98 -25.28 -52.62
N LEU A 730 7.04 -25.31 -51.80
CA LEU A 730 8.09 -24.29 -51.77
C LEU A 730 9.20 -24.49 -52.82
N ASN A 731 9.18 -25.61 -53.57
CA ASN A 731 10.26 -26.01 -54.45
C ASN A 731 11.63 -26.11 -53.72
N ASP A 732 11.64 -26.63 -52.49
CA ASP A 732 12.83 -26.77 -51.66
C ASP A 732 13.72 -27.94 -52.15
N PRO A 733 15.03 -27.73 -52.37
CA PRO A 733 15.96 -28.78 -52.79
C PRO A 733 16.07 -29.98 -51.82
N LYS A 734 15.64 -29.83 -50.55
CA LYS A 734 15.63 -30.91 -49.57
C LYS A 734 14.49 -31.91 -49.76
N LEU A 735 13.58 -31.71 -50.72
CA LEU A 735 12.42 -32.58 -50.94
C LEU A 735 12.82 -34.07 -51.07
N GLU A 736 13.86 -34.37 -51.86
CA GLU A 736 14.35 -35.74 -52.07
C GLU A 736 14.85 -36.37 -50.76
N THR A 737 15.49 -35.58 -49.88
CA THR A 737 15.98 -36.08 -48.58
C THR A 737 14.84 -36.45 -47.63
N VAL A 738 13.76 -35.67 -47.65
CA VAL A 738 12.54 -35.98 -46.88
C VAL A 738 11.86 -37.22 -47.45
N PHE A 739 11.83 -37.37 -48.78
CA PHE A 739 11.31 -38.57 -49.43
C PHE A 739 12.10 -39.83 -49.04
N MET A 740 13.43 -39.75 -49.00
CA MET A 740 14.25 -40.87 -48.50
C MET A 740 13.92 -41.21 -47.04
N SER A 741 13.66 -40.20 -46.21
CA SER A 741 13.23 -40.40 -44.81
C SER A 741 11.87 -41.11 -44.70
N ILE A 742 10.94 -40.87 -45.65
CA ILE A 742 9.68 -41.62 -45.75
C ILE A 742 9.94 -43.10 -46.03
N LEU A 743 10.91 -43.43 -46.89
CA LEU A 743 11.26 -44.82 -47.23
C LEU A 743 11.90 -45.59 -46.07
N GLU A 744 12.51 -44.90 -45.11
CA GLU A 744 13.15 -45.48 -43.92
C GLU A 744 12.15 -45.77 -42.77
N LEU A 745 10.85 -45.49 -42.97
CA LEU A 745 9.81 -45.78 -41.98
C LEU A 745 9.68 -47.29 -41.74
N HIS A 746 9.67 -47.69 -40.47
CA HIS A 746 9.65 -49.11 -40.06
C HIS A 746 8.34 -49.84 -40.46
N ASN A 747 7.25 -49.10 -40.66
CA ASN A 747 5.93 -49.60 -41.07
C ASN A 747 5.45 -48.87 -42.34
N LEU A 748 6.22 -48.96 -43.43
CA LEU A 748 5.88 -48.31 -44.69
C LEU A 748 4.60 -48.93 -45.29
N ASP A 749 3.49 -48.21 -45.18
CA ASP A 749 2.21 -48.52 -45.82
C ASP A 749 2.23 -47.99 -47.27
N THR A 750 1.73 -48.77 -48.22
CA THR A 750 1.59 -48.39 -49.63
C THR A 750 0.77 -47.11 -49.79
N LYS A 751 -0.20 -46.88 -48.91
CA LYS A 751 -1.01 -45.66 -48.87
C LYS A 751 -0.19 -44.39 -48.58
N ILE A 752 0.90 -44.49 -47.80
CA ILE A 752 1.79 -43.35 -47.50
C ILE A 752 2.53 -42.93 -48.79
N LEU A 753 3.02 -43.90 -49.56
CA LEU A 753 3.69 -43.65 -50.84
C LEU A 753 2.75 -43.09 -51.89
N GLU A 754 1.51 -43.60 -51.98
CA GLU A 754 0.47 -43.03 -52.85
C GLU A 754 0.12 -41.60 -52.47
N THR A 755 0.08 -41.30 -51.16
CA THR A 755 -0.15 -39.94 -50.66
C THR A 755 1.03 -39.04 -51.03
N ALA A 756 2.27 -39.47 -50.82
CA ALA A 756 3.47 -38.71 -51.22
C ALA A 756 3.52 -38.46 -52.74
N ALA A 757 3.17 -39.45 -53.55
CA ALA A 757 3.06 -39.31 -55.00
C ALA A 757 2.02 -38.24 -55.40
N THR A 758 0.86 -38.27 -54.74
CA THR A 758 -0.20 -37.29 -54.96
C THR A 758 0.25 -35.88 -54.56
N LEU A 759 0.92 -35.74 -53.41
CA LEU A 759 1.43 -34.47 -52.91
C LEU A 759 2.53 -33.88 -53.81
N ALA A 760 3.38 -34.73 -54.41
CA ALA A 760 4.44 -34.32 -55.34
C ALA A 760 3.91 -33.65 -56.61
N MET A 761 2.66 -33.95 -56.98
CA MET A 761 1.99 -33.45 -58.19
C MET A 761 0.86 -32.46 -57.90
N LYS A 762 0.56 -32.18 -56.62
CA LYS A 762 -0.52 -31.29 -56.20
C LYS A 762 -0.07 -29.83 -56.34
N PRO A 763 -0.70 -28.99 -57.18
CA PRO A 763 -0.27 -27.61 -57.40
C PRO A 763 -0.15 -26.83 -56.07
N PRO A 764 0.88 -25.98 -55.89
CA PRO A 764 1.94 -25.58 -56.84
C PRO A 764 3.06 -26.61 -57.06
N ALA A 765 3.07 -27.74 -56.37
CA ALA A 765 4.12 -28.74 -56.53
C ALA A 765 4.03 -29.46 -57.89
N TYR A 766 5.19 -29.69 -58.51
CA TYR A 766 5.31 -30.48 -59.74
C TYR A 766 6.65 -31.23 -59.76
N PHE A 767 6.68 -32.42 -59.16
CA PHE A 767 7.85 -33.31 -59.11
C PHE A 767 7.56 -34.69 -59.69
N PRO A 768 7.43 -34.81 -61.03
CA PRO A 768 7.13 -36.08 -61.69
C PRO A 768 8.12 -37.20 -61.37
N VAL A 769 9.41 -36.87 -61.21
CA VAL A 769 10.45 -37.86 -60.89
C VAL A 769 10.24 -38.50 -59.52
N VAL A 770 9.95 -37.68 -58.51
CA VAL A 770 9.67 -38.15 -57.14
C VAL A 770 8.36 -38.94 -57.11
N CYS A 771 7.33 -38.46 -57.83
CA CYS A 771 6.06 -39.17 -57.98
C CYS A 771 6.24 -40.56 -58.61
N LYS A 772 6.98 -40.66 -59.72
CA LYS A 772 7.30 -41.94 -60.37
C LYS A 772 8.02 -42.88 -59.40
N LYS A 773 9.06 -42.39 -58.71
CA LYS A 773 9.82 -43.17 -57.74
C LYS A 773 8.94 -43.72 -56.62
N ALA A 774 8.04 -42.89 -56.07
CA ALA A 774 7.09 -43.29 -55.04
C ALA A 774 6.10 -44.36 -55.52
N LEU A 775 5.52 -44.19 -56.71
CA LEU A 775 4.56 -45.13 -57.29
C LEU A 775 5.21 -46.46 -57.69
N THR A 776 6.44 -46.45 -58.20
CA THR A 776 7.17 -47.70 -58.53
C THR A 776 7.43 -48.53 -57.28
N ILE A 777 7.80 -47.87 -56.17
CA ILE A 777 7.98 -48.56 -54.87
C ILE A 777 6.62 -49.06 -54.35
N ALA A 778 5.56 -48.25 -54.41
CA ALA A 778 4.21 -48.67 -54.01
C ALA A 778 3.71 -49.88 -54.79
N LEU A 779 3.89 -49.88 -56.11
CA LEU A 779 3.55 -50.99 -57.01
C LEU A 779 4.30 -52.28 -56.62
N SER A 780 5.60 -52.16 -56.33
CA SER A 780 6.42 -53.32 -55.91
C SER A 780 5.92 -53.94 -54.59
N LEU A 781 5.45 -53.11 -53.66
CA LEU A 781 4.92 -53.55 -52.36
C LEU A 781 3.52 -54.16 -52.49
N HIS A 782 2.63 -53.57 -53.31
CA HIS A 782 1.31 -54.15 -53.60
C HIS A 782 1.41 -55.55 -54.19
N LYS A 783 2.42 -55.81 -55.03
CA LYS A 783 2.72 -57.15 -55.59
C LYS A 783 3.20 -58.16 -54.54
N GLN A 784 3.90 -57.71 -53.51
CA GLN A 784 4.46 -58.58 -52.47
C GLN A 784 3.47 -58.90 -51.33
N GLY A 785 2.29 -58.25 -51.33
CA GLY A 785 1.25 -58.44 -50.33
C GLY A 785 0.58 -59.82 -50.37
N PRO A 786 0.00 -60.29 -49.24
CA PRO A 786 -0.65 -61.60 -49.13
C PRO A 786 -1.91 -61.77 -50.00
N GLN A 787 -2.49 -60.66 -50.47
CA GLN A 787 -3.44 -60.58 -51.59
C GLN A 787 -3.01 -59.34 -52.40
N ALA A 788 -2.64 -59.52 -53.66
CA ALA A 788 -2.30 -58.39 -54.52
C ALA A 788 -3.56 -57.54 -54.76
N ASP A 789 -3.54 -56.29 -54.31
CA ASP A 789 -4.62 -55.32 -54.59
C ASP A 789 -4.51 -54.87 -56.06
N LEU A 790 -5.24 -55.58 -56.92
CA LEU A 790 -5.20 -55.40 -58.36
C LEU A 790 -5.59 -53.97 -58.76
N GLU A 791 -6.60 -53.39 -58.09
CA GLU A 791 -7.08 -52.03 -58.38
C GLU A 791 -5.99 -50.97 -58.10
N ARG A 792 -5.24 -51.14 -57.01
CA ARG A 792 -4.16 -50.21 -56.67
C ARG A 792 -2.94 -50.36 -57.56
N CYS A 793 -2.58 -51.59 -57.96
CA CYS A 793 -1.53 -51.84 -58.95
C CYS A 793 -1.86 -51.16 -60.29
N ILE A 794 -3.12 -51.25 -60.73
CA ILE A 794 -3.62 -50.60 -61.93
C ILE A 794 -3.49 -49.07 -61.82
N TYR A 795 -3.96 -48.50 -60.71
CA TYR A 795 -3.85 -47.06 -60.47
C TYR A 795 -2.40 -46.55 -60.52
N CYS A 796 -1.47 -47.27 -59.88
CA CYS A 796 -0.04 -46.94 -59.92
C CYS A 796 0.50 -47.00 -61.36
N LEU A 797 0.21 -48.07 -62.11
CA LEU A 797 0.67 -48.24 -63.49
C LEU A 797 0.07 -47.20 -64.43
N HIS A 798 -1.23 -46.93 -64.34
CA HIS A 798 -1.91 -45.90 -65.11
C HIS A 798 -1.23 -44.55 -64.92
N THR A 799 -0.98 -44.16 -63.66
CA THR A 799 -0.35 -42.89 -63.32
C THR A 799 1.11 -42.84 -63.78
N LEU A 800 1.87 -43.93 -63.62
CA LEU A 800 3.26 -44.04 -64.10
C LEU A 800 3.39 -43.91 -65.62
N ILE A 801 2.49 -44.56 -66.36
CA ILE A 801 2.40 -44.46 -67.82
C ILE A 801 2.00 -43.05 -68.21
N GLN A 802 0.98 -42.48 -67.56
CA GLN A 802 0.52 -41.12 -67.84
C GLN A 802 1.62 -40.07 -67.64
N LEU A 803 2.42 -40.19 -66.58
CA LEU A 803 3.55 -39.30 -66.29
C LEU A 803 4.76 -39.51 -67.22
N SER A 804 4.80 -40.64 -67.94
CA SER A 804 5.88 -40.98 -68.88
C SER A 804 5.51 -40.75 -70.34
N LEU A 805 4.22 -40.52 -70.64
CA LEU A 805 3.76 -40.27 -72.01
C LEU A 805 4.35 -38.97 -72.57
N PRO A 806 4.97 -39.01 -73.78
CA PRO A 806 5.49 -37.81 -74.42
C PRO A 806 4.34 -36.88 -74.80
N SER A 807 4.44 -35.60 -74.44
CA SER A 807 3.39 -34.61 -74.70
C SER A 807 3.42 -34.05 -76.14
N GLY A 808 4.46 -34.39 -76.90
CA GLY A 808 4.61 -34.05 -78.31
C GLY A 808 5.81 -34.72 -78.99
N VAL A 809 5.99 -34.40 -80.27
CA VAL A 809 6.99 -35.01 -81.18
C VAL A 809 8.45 -34.75 -80.72
N CYS A 810 8.68 -33.70 -79.93
CA CYS A 810 10.02 -33.28 -79.48
C CYS A 810 10.51 -33.95 -78.18
N GLU A 811 9.68 -34.75 -77.48
CA GLU A 811 9.99 -35.33 -76.16
C GLU A 811 10.22 -36.86 -76.21
N VAL A 812 10.40 -37.43 -77.40
CA VAL A 812 10.56 -38.86 -77.59
C VAL A 812 12.03 -39.26 -77.39
N GLU A 813 12.40 -39.61 -76.17
CA GLU A 813 13.73 -40.11 -75.81
C GLU A 813 13.73 -41.64 -75.64
N ALA A 814 14.79 -42.31 -76.12
CA ALA A 814 14.86 -43.78 -76.13
C ALA A 814 14.74 -44.41 -74.73
N HIS A 815 15.30 -43.77 -73.70
CA HIS A 815 15.24 -44.27 -72.33
C HIS A 815 13.83 -44.17 -71.72
N ILE A 816 13.05 -43.15 -72.10
CA ILE A 816 11.64 -43.00 -71.67
C ILE A 816 10.79 -44.09 -72.31
N LEU A 817 11.02 -44.39 -73.60
CA LEU A 817 10.34 -45.49 -74.28
C LEU A 817 10.69 -46.84 -73.66
N GLU A 818 11.94 -47.07 -73.25
CA GLU A 818 12.35 -48.29 -72.57
C GLU A 818 11.70 -48.43 -71.17
N GLU A 819 11.66 -47.34 -70.39
CA GLU A 819 10.97 -47.28 -69.10
C GLU A 819 9.46 -47.55 -69.26
N MET A 820 8.82 -46.87 -70.22
CA MET A 820 7.40 -47.08 -70.52
C MET A 820 7.11 -48.51 -70.95
N TRP A 821 7.95 -49.08 -71.83
CA TRP A 821 7.82 -50.47 -72.27
C TRP A 821 7.77 -51.42 -71.08
N GLY A 822 8.64 -51.21 -70.07
CA GLY A 822 8.62 -51.97 -68.82
C GLY A 822 7.30 -51.85 -68.05
N TYR A 823 6.70 -50.66 -67.97
CA TYR A 823 5.38 -50.49 -67.33
C TYR A 823 4.25 -51.19 -68.10
N TYR A 824 4.28 -51.20 -69.43
CA TYR A 824 3.30 -51.91 -70.25
C TYR A 824 3.46 -53.43 -70.16
N GLU A 825 4.69 -53.95 -70.15
CA GLU A 825 4.95 -55.38 -69.90
C GLU A 825 4.44 -55.81 -68.52
N GLU A 826 4.67 -54.96 -67.50
CA GLU A 826 4.16 -55.19 -66.16
C GLU A 826 2.63 -55.16 -66.12
N ALA A 827 1.98 -54.23 -66.82
CA ALA A 827 0.52 -54.20 -66.96
C ALA A 827 -0.02 -55.48 -67.65
N LEU A 828 0.61 -55.95 -68.72
CA LEU A 828 0.27 -57.22 -69.40
C LEU A 828 0.41 -58.43 -68.48
N SER A 829 1.48 -58.49 -67.69
CA SER A 829 1.71 -59.55 -66.70
C SER A 829 0.59 -59.60 -65.65
N ILE A 830 0.19 -58.43 -65.14
CA ILE A 830 -0.87 -58.32 -64.14
C ILE A 830 -2.25 -58.66 -64.74
N ILE A 831 -2.56 -58.15 -65.93
CA ILE A 831 -3.82 -58.44 -66.65
C ILE A 831 -3.93 -59.92 -66.99
N SER A 832 -2.85 -60.55 -67.47
CA SER A 832 -2.85 -61.98 -67.81
C SER A 832 -2.92 -62.92 -66.59
N ALA A 833 -2.49 -62.46 -65.43
CA ALA A 833 -2.61 -63.18 -64.16
C ALA A 833 -3.97 -63.01 -63.49
N ALA A 834 -4.73 -61.96 -63.82
CA ALA A 834 -6.08 -61.71 -63.32
C ALA A 834 -7.11 -62.38 -64.24
N ALA A 835 -7.91 -63.33 -63.72
CA ALA A 835 -9.00 -63.93 -64.49
C ALA A 835 -10.17 -62.95 -64.65
N ASP A 836 -10.74 -62.83 -65.86
CA ASP A 836 -11.99 -62.20 -66.36
C ASP A 836 -12.61 -60.93 -65.70
N ASP A 837 -12.08 -60.40 -64.59
CA ASP A 837 -12.63 -59.31 -63.78
C ASP A 837 -11.85 -57.98 -63.94
N PHE A 838 -10.93 -57.88 -64.90
CA PHE A 838 -10.16 -56.66 -65.12
C PHE A 838 -10.99 -55.59 -65.90
N PRO A 839 -10.98 -54.30 -65.51
CA PRO A 839 -11.75 -53.27 -66.20
C PRO A 839 -11.38 -53.12 -67.69
N GLU A 840 -12.31 -53.47 -68.60
CA GLU A 840 -12.09 -53.36 -70.06
C GLU A 840 -11.72 -51.95 -70.52
N VAL A 841 -12.21 -50.91 -69.83
CA VAL A 841 -11.91 -49.51 -70.13
C VAL A 841 -10.42 -49.19 -69.95
N GLU A 842 -9.78 -49.81 -68.96
CA GLU A 842 -8.37 -49.59 -68.67
C GLU A 842 -7.48 -50.36 -69.66
N ILE A 843 -7.87 -51.59 -70.02
CA ILE A 843 -7.22 -52.37 -71.09
C ILE A 843 -7.29 -51.61 -72.41
N LEU A 844 -8.46 -51.04 -72.72
CA LEU A 844 -8.66 -50.21 -73.90
C LEU A 844 -7.79 -48.94 -73.87
N TRP A 845 -7.66 -48.31 -72.70
CA TRP A 845 -6.77 -47.15 -72.54
C TRP A 845 -5.32 -47.52 -72.81
N LEU A 846 -4.81 -48.61 -72.22
CA LEU A 846 -3.45 -49.11 -72.46
C LEU A 846 -3.22 -49.44 -73.94
N LEU A 847 -4.14 -50.18 -74.57
CA LEU A 847 -4.10 -50.50 -75.99
C LEU A 847 -4.01 -49.24 -76.85
N THR A 848 -4.93 -48.29 -76.62
CA THR A 848 -5.03 -47.06 -77.41
C THR A 848 -3.77 -46.21 -77.26
N ARG A 849 -3.21 -46.13 -76.04
CA ARG A 849 -1.99 -45.38 -75.77
C ARG A 849 -0.76 -46.04 -76.38
N ALA A 850 -0.60 -47.36 -76.25
CA ALA A 850 0.50 -48.11 -76.89
C ALA A 850 0.45 -47.98 -78.42
N TRP A 851 -0.74 -48.10 -79.02
CA TRP A 851 -0.96 -47.90 -80.45
C TRP A 851 -0.62 -46.48 -80.88
N ASN A 852 -1.13 -45.46 -80.17
CA ASN A 852 -0.84 -44.05 -80.48
C ASN A 852 0.67 -43.72 -80.35
N THR A 853 1.37 -44.30 -79.37
CA THR A 853 2.83 -44.20 -79.28
C THR A 853 3.51 -44.83 -80.49
N GLY A 854 3.05 -46.00 -80.95
CA GLY A 854 3.53 -46.62 -82.18
C GLY A 854 3.31 -45.76 -83.43
N ILE A 855 2.14 -45.14 -83.56
CA ILE A 855 1.84 -44.19 -84.65
C ILE A 855 2.71 -42.93 -84.58
N LEU A 856 2.97 -42.40 -83.38
CA LEU A 856 3.90 -41.28 -83.19
C LEU A 856 5.31 -41.66 -83.66
N LEU A 857 5.83 -42.83 -83.26
CA LEU A 857 7.15 -43.32 -83.68
C LEU A 857 7.23 -43.57 -85.19
N TYR A 858 6.13 -44.05 -85.79
CA TYR A 858 6.00 -44.20 -87.23
C TYR A 858 6.12 -42.84 -87.93
N SER A 859 5.45 -41.80 -87.40
CA SER A 859 5.55 -40.43 -87.94
C SER A 859 6.95 -39.83 -87.81
N LEU A 860 7.73 -40.30 -86.82
CA LEU A 860 9.15 -39.97 -86.59
C LEU A 860 10.12 -40.82 -87.42
N SER A 861 9.63 -41.69 -88.32
CA SER A 861 10.43 -42.61 -89.15
C SER A 861 11.22 -43.68 -88.36
N GLN A 862 10.84 -43.96 -87.11
CA GLN A 862 11.39 -45.05 -86.30
C GLN A 862 10.55 -46.31 -86.51
N PHE A 863 10.65 -46.91 -87.70
CA PHE A 863 9.73 -47.95 -88.14
C PHE A 863 9.80 -49.25 -87.31
N ALA A 864 10.99 -49.66 -86.86
CA ALA A 864 11.16 -50.90 -86.08
C ALA A 864 10.53 -50.77 -84.69
N GLU A 865 10.74 -49.63 -84.04
CA GLU A 865 10.16 -49.29 -82.73
C GLU A 865 8.65 -49.07 -82.87
N ALA A 866 8.19 -48.44 -83.95
CA ALA A 866 6.76 -48.29 -84.24
C ALA A 866 6.05 -49.65 -84.37
N GLU A 867 6.64 -50.59 -85.12
CA GLU A 867 6.12 -51.96 -85.24
C GLU A 867 6.06 -52.65 -83.87
N LYS A 868 7.11 -52.50 -83.05
CA LYS A 868 7.19 -53.05 -81.70
C LYS A 868 6.06 -52.51 -80.80
N TRP A 869 5.83 -51.19 -80.81
CA TRP A 869 4.79 -50.53 -80.00
C TRP A 869 3.36 -50.80 -80.49
N CYS A 870 3.13 -50.83 -81.80
CA CYS A 870 1.84 -51.26 -82.36
C CYS A 870 1.56 -52.74 -82.02
N GLY A 871 2.58 -53.60 -82.09
CA GLY A 871 2.49 -55.01 -81.67
C GLY A 871 2.16 -55.17 -80.19
N LEU A 872 2.72 -54.31 -79.33
CA LEU A 872 2.35 -54.24 -77.91
C LEU A 872 0.88 -53.86 -77.73
N GLY A 873 0.38 -52.85 -78.46
CA GLY A 873 -1.05 -52.50 -78.46
C GLY A 873 -1.93 -53.69 -78.83
N ILE A 874 -1.56 -54.45 -79.87
CA ILE A 874 -2.27 -55.67 -80.29
C ILE A 874 -2.29 -56.72 -79.19
N SER A 875 -1.22 -56.86 -78.40
CA SER A 875 -1.17 -57.85 -77.31
C SER A 875 -2.20 -57.62 -76.19
N PHE A 876 -2.75 -56.40 -76.07
CA PHE A 876 -3.87 -56.10 -75.17
C PHE A 876 -5.24 -56.47 -75.76
N LEU A 877 -5.38 -56.63 -77.09
CA LEU A 877 -6.67 -56.94 -77.75
C LEU A 877 -7.28 -58.26 -77.25
N GLN A 878 -6.43 -59.27 -77.07
CA GLN A 878 -6.84 -60.60 -76.59
C GLN A 878 -7.37 -60.62 -75.15
N HIS A 879 -7.20 -59.52 -74.42
CA HIS A 879 -7.69 -59.35 -73.05
C HIS A 879 -8.95 -58.45 -72.97
N LEU A 880 -9.43 -57.90 -74.10
CA LEU A 880 -10.73 -57.26 -74.17
C LEU A 880 -11.80 -58.37 -74.26
N GLY A 881 -12.85 -58.31 -73.44
CA GLY A 881 -13.96 -59.25 -73.52
C GLY A 881 -15.02 -58.78 -74.54
N SER A 882 -15.88 -57.88 -74.12
CA SER A 882 -17.02 -57.37 -74.91
C SER A 882 -16.61 -56.40 -76.02
N MET A 883 -15.51 -55.67 -75.84
CA MET A 883 -15.02 -54.67 -76.79
C MET A 883 -14.08 -55.22 -77.87
N GLN A 884 -13.67 -56.50 -77.78
CA GLN A 884 -12.64 -57.07 -78.66
C GLN A 884 -13.01 -57.00 -80.13
N ASP A 885 -14.22 -57.44 -80.49
CA ASP A 885 -14.68 -57.51 -81.88
C ASP A 885 -14.65 -56.14 -82.58
N ILE A 886 -14.93 -55.07 -81.84
CA ILE A 886 -14.98 -53.70 -82.37
C ILE A 886 -13.58 -53.22 -82.78
N TYR A 887 -12.59 -53.43 -81.91
CA TYR A 887 -11.23 -52.94 -82.10
C TYR A 887 -10.36 -53.89 -82.92
N GLN A 888 -10.69 -55.18 -83.00
CA GLN A 888 -9.99 -56.15 -83.84
C GLN A 888 -10.23 -55.91 -85.35
N THR A 889 -11.36 -55.30 -85.72
CA THR A 889 -11.66 -54.97 -87.12
C THR A 889 -11.11 -53.61 -87.57
N GLN A 890 -10.78 -52.72 -86.63
CA GLN A 890 -10.14 -51.43 -86.89
C GLN A 890 -8.63 -51.60 -87.06
#